data_AF-A0A529C8J2-F1
#
_entry.id   AF-A0A529C8J2-F1
#
_cell.length_a   1.000
_cell.length_b   1.000
_cell.length_c   1.000
_cell.angle_alpha   90.00
_cell.angle_beta   90.00
_cell.angle_gamma   90.00
#
_symmetry.space_group_name_H-M   'P 1'
#
loop_
_entity.id
_entity.type
_entity.pdbx_description
1 polymer ?
#
loop_
_entity_poly.entity_id
_entity_poly.type
_entity_poly.pdbx_seq_one_letter_code
_entity_poly.pdbx_strand_id
1 'polypeptide(L)'
;MATGSVYVWEPCDSDFTGGRVSLSEVELPHLDRDAEPPRGLRGQYVDVISNGFLPGSSVAETQWPTGQMGEALPDEHGNYVFKPFGGGILGEEADCEAAARFGQVNVYYHVSLMARRMNEALRSLGESPLPKVRAILNAHRATQRRGNRNLPEDTIRYVPVRGVKYRYPARMENLDDFAIPLCGELLFGPGNTVTTDGWLARIAGGAYLCDPSHNASFIYQAFGLHVVRHTADIQSDRLHAPSASFSRPGPLEYALSMYLAASMLSTPYLWCWHLRHDAEFIPSNSLANDSRMDDGAVPPPEALVTQVMAGAIWDLHTAFPGDKLTCLSLVVAALMTLGRLSDSPYAPSRIRTRTVRSSPENFTSCLLYADRTRFGGRYEALIRNVFQRRGIGFNSSTVDALLSPSVPSLPYRLAESEKAQRHVAKIREKFAEVIIPDDVDLIDPDQLDLFLSSSAGGPYNLAAVGDLMTGMRMRHRIRKFGPEYPFAWVKPILRRCALITGNLEGPFSSNSDKAETTRNYSYKVDPKSASVLRRAGFAALTIANNHVQDCGRAGVLETLDTLERHSIKSYGGGRDQATAHDPAIFNGVDVRIGLLGYYWNRRTAARGDLPGSARDLPELVERDLARLRPLVDRIAVMVHWGIPYQRQPTEEDRIKARQFIDLGADAVIGHHPHILQPVEIYRGRPILYSVGNFAFGSGNSKGECILPCFHFGIEQIDLDIYPVYVQNRDPRLDYQPKVMGGAAGRETIDRLLALSPGLADVVAGVHDRCLRLSIPAC
;
A
#
# COMPACT_ATOMS: atom_id res chain seq x y z
N MET A 1 -12.28 -12.56 -24.83
CA MET A 1 -12.01 -11.44 -23.88
C MET A 1 -13.16 -10.46 -24.00
N ALA A 2 -13.55 -9.79 -22.92
CA ALA A 2 -14.66 -8.82 -22.96
C ALA A 2 -14.20 -7.53 -23.67
N THR A 3 -15.02 -7.01 -24.57
CA THR A 3 -14.80 -5.69 -25.19
C THR A 3 -15.73 -4.64 -24.59
N GLY A 4 -15.42 -3.36 -24.76
CA GLY A 4 -16.28 -2.25 -24.35
C GLY A 4 -16.07 -1.00 -25.18
N SER A 5 -17.10 -0.14 -25.23
CA SER A 5 -17.04 1.14 -25.96
C SER A 5 -16.40 2.23 -25.10
N VAL A 6 -15.41 2.92 -25.64
CA VAL A 6 -14.68 4.00 -24.95
C VAL A 6 -14.31 5.14 -25.91
N TYR A 7 -14.02 6.32 -25.37
CA TYR A 7 -13.41 7.40 -26.16
C TYR A 7 -11.89 7.32 -26.07
N VAL A 8 -11.22 7.15 -27.21
CA VAL A 8 -9.75 7.11 -27.28
C VAL A 8 -9.17 8.37 -27.88
N TRP A 9 -7.93 8.69 -27.50
CA TRP A 9 -7.14 9.73 -28.11
C TRP A 9 -6.22 9.14 -29.17
N GLU A 10 -6.35 9.61 -30.40
CA GLU A 10 -5.51 9.23 -31.54
C GLU A 10 -4.52 10.35 -31.84
N PRO A 11 -3.21 10.14 -31.65
CA PRO A 11 -2.19 11.11 -32.07
C PRO A 11 -2.28 11.42 -33.57
N CYS A 12 -2.13 12.69 -33.94
CA CYS A 12 -2.22 13.13 -35.33
C CYS A 12 -1.39 14.38 -35.57
N ASP A 13 -0.43 14.31 -36.50
CA ASP A 13 0.50 15.42 -36.80
C ASP A 13 -0.17 16.61 -37.50
N SER A 14 -1.32 16.40 -38.14
CA SER A 14 -2.03 17.47 -38.88
C SER A 14 -2.97 18.30 -38.02
N ASP A 15 -3.19 17.93 -36.75
CA ASP A 15 -4.11 18.63 -35.86
C ASP A 15 -3.35 19.53 -34.87
N PHE A 16 -3.84 20.76 -34.67
CA PHE A 16 -3.28 21.69 -33.70
C PHE A 16 -3.25 21.11 -32.28
N THR A 17 -4.22 20.26 -31.91
CA THR A 17 -4.21 19.61 -30.59
C THR A 17 -3.21 18.45 -30.46
N GLY A 18 -2.48 18.10 -31.54
CA GLY A 18 -1.57 16.95 -31.59
C GLY A 18 -2.29 15.59 -31.69
N GLY A 19 -3.59 15.60 -31.93
CA GLY A 19 -4.44 14.41 -31.99
C GLY A 19 -5.93 14.74 -31.97
N ARG A 20 -6.74 13.68 -32.02
CA ARG A 20 -8.21 13.76 -32.06
C ARG A 20 -8.83 12.70 -31.15
N VAL A 21 -10.10 12.89 -30.80
CA VAL A 21 -10.89 11.88 -30.09
C VAL A 21 -11.65 11.02 -31.09
N SER A 22 -11.75 9.71 -30.82
CA SER A 22 -12.61 8.79 -31.58
C SER A 22 -13.35 7.86 -30.62
N LEU A 23 -14.53 7.38 -31.03
CA LEU A 23 -15.24 6.29 -30.35
C LEU A 23 -14.66 4.96 -30.85
N SER A 24 -14.20 4.12 -29.95
CA SER A 24 -13.59 2.83 -30.28
C SER A 24 -14.11 1.71 -29.39
N GLU A 25 -14.13 0.50 -29.93
CA GLU A 25 -14.33 -0.73 -29.15
C GLU A 25 -12.96 -1.30 -28.79
N VAL A 26 -12.73 -1.49 -27.49
CA VAL A 26 -11.42 -1.92 -26.96
C VAL A 26 -11.60 -3.14 -26.07
N GLU A 27 -10.53 -3.92 -25.91
CA GLU A 27 -10.48 -4.96 -24.88
C GLU A 27 -10.48 -4.32 -23.48
N LEU A 28 -11.21 -4.92 -22.55
CA LEU A 28 -11.22 -4.51 -21.13
C LEU A 28 -10.20 -5.36 -20.36
N PRO A 29 -8.98 -4.84 -20.12
CA PRO A 29 -7.91 -5.64 -19.53
C PRO A 29 -8.22 -5.97 -18.06
N HIS A 30 -7.86 -7.18 -17.64
CA HIS A 30 -7.94 -7.64 -16.24
C HIS A 30 -9.32 -7.54 -15.59
N LEU A 31 -10.38 -7.58 -16.39
CA LEU A 31 -11.76 -7.61 -15.90
C LEU A 31 -12.04 -8.97 -15.26
N ASP A 32 -12.49 -8.96 -14.00
CA ASP A 32 -12.90 -10.14 -13.26
C ASP A 32 -14.38 -10.43 -13.55
N ARG A 33 -14.63 -11.52 -14.27
CA ARG A 33 -15.97 -11.93 -14.70
C ARG A 33 -16.70 -12.80 -13.67
N ASP A 34 -15.97 -13.34 -12.69
CA ASP A 34 -16.48 -14.36 -11.77
C ASP A 34 -16.73 -13.80 -10.34
N ALA A 35 -16.60 -12.48 -10.15
CA ALA A 35 -16.75 -11.85 -8.86
C ALA A 35 -18.22 -11.75 -8.40
N GLU A 36 -18.60 -12.48 -7.34
CA GLU A 36 -19.87 -12.26 -6.62
C GLU A 36 -19.76 -11.11 -5.57
N PRO A 37 -20.84 -10.35 -5.27
CA PRO A 37 -22.06 -10.10 -6.05
C PRO A 37 -21.85 -9.05 -7.18
N PRO A 38 -22.77 -8.94 -8.17
CA PRO A 38 -22.53 -8.36 -9.50
C PRO A 38 -22.66 -6.83 -9.55
N ARG A 39 -22.11 -6.11 -8.56
CA ARG A 39 -22.11 -4.65 -8.57
C ARG A 39 -20.85 -4.11 -9.25
N GLY A 40 -21.04 -3.54 -10.45
CA GLY A 40 -20.06 -2.76 -11.20
C GLY A 40 -19.01 -3.58 -11.94
N LEU A 41 -18.04 -2.89 -12.55
CA LEU A 41 -16.89 -3.46 -13.24
C LEU A 41 -15.73 -3.64 -12.27
N ARG A 42 -15.35 -4.89 -11.99
CA ARG A 42 -14.24 -5.20 -11.10
C ARG A 42 -13.02 -5.65 -11.88
N GLY A 43 -11.86 -5.09 -11.55
CA GLY A 43 -10.61 -5.49 -12.19
C GLY A 43 -9.43 -5.49 -11.25
N GLN A 44 -8.24 -5.76 -11.80
CA GLN A 44 -7.00 -5.78 -11.01
C GLN A 44 -6.67 -4.42 -10.37
N TYR A 45 -6.91 -3.31 -11.08
CA TYR A 45 -6.47 -1.97 -10.68
C TYR A 45 -7.58 -1.05 -10.18
N VAL A 46 -8.82 -1.28 -10.63
CA VAL A 46 -9.96 -0.45 -10.29
C VAL A 46 -11.23 -1.28 -10.13
N ASP A 47 -12.06 -0.89 -9.18
CA ASP A 47 -13.48 -1.24 -9.15
C ASP A 47 -14.29 0.00 -9.52
N VAL A 48 -15.14 -0.10 -10.54
CA VAL A 48 -16.03 0.97 -10.97
C VAL A 48 -17.46 0.58 -10.63
N ILE A 49 -18.13 1.40 -9.84
CA ILE A 49 -19.51 1.15 -9.41
C ILE A 49 -20.39 2.38 -9.65
N SER A 50 -21.68 2.15 -9.89
CA SER A 50 -22.69 3.19 -9.80
C SER A 50 -23.11 3.42 -8.34
N ASN A 51 -23.49 4.65 -8.03
CA ASN A 51 -24.01 5.00 -6.71
C ASN A 51 -25.53 4.71 -6.67
N GLY A 52 -25.95 3.48 -6.34
CA GLY A 52 -27.35 3.04 -6.49
C GLY A 52 -27.96 2.19 -5.35
N PHE A 53 -29.12 2.67 -4.86
CA PHE A 53 -30.13 2.10 -3.95
C PHE A 53 -30.01 2.42 -2.43
N LEU A 54 -30.97 3.22 -1.92
CA LEU A 54 -31.37 3.29 -0.51
C LEU A 54 -32.86 2.93 -0.41
N PRO A 55 -33.24 1.81 0.21
CA PRO A 55 -34.65 1.49 0.43
C PRO A 55 -35.29 2.54 1.36
N GLY A 56 -36.29 3.28 0.88
CA GLY A 56 -37.19 4.10 1.72
C GLY A 56 -37.10 5.63 1.64
N SER A 57 -36.28 6.24 0.76
CA SER A 57 -36.22 7.71 0.67
C SER A 57 -37.27 8.29 -0.28
N SER A 58 -38.30 8.96 0.25
CA SER A 58 -39.42 9.56 -0.49
C SER A 58 -39.18 10.98 -1.03
N VAL A 59 -37.93 11.36 -1.34
CA VAL A 59 -37.61 12.76 -1.70
C VAL A 59 -37.61 12.92 -3.22
N ALA A 60 -38.52 13.76 -3.73
CA ALA A 60 -38.75 14.02 -5.15
C ALA A 60 -37.46 14.31 -5.95
N GLU A 61 -37.11 13.38 -6.85
CA GLU A 61 -35.92 13.32 -7.72
C GLU A 61 -36.07 14.05 -9.07
N THR A 62 -36.94 15.06 -9.20
CA THR A 62 -37.41 15.53 -10.53
C THR A 62 -36.61 16.66 -11.19
N GLN A 63 -35.32 16.88 -10.88
CA GLN A 63 -34.59 18.04 -11.44
C GLN A 63 -33.21 17.78 -12.08
N TRP A 64 -32.61 16.59 -11.95
CA TRP A 64 -31.30 16.30 -12.58
C TRP A 64 -31.40 15.07 -13.51
N PRO A 65 -30.78 15.09 -14.70
CA PRO A 65 -30.89 14.00 -15.69
C PRO A 65 -30.24 12.67 -15.26
N THR A 66 -29.66 12.60 -14.06
CA THR A 66 -28.91 11.47 -13.52
C THR A 66 -29.60 10.81 -12.33
N GLY A 67 -30.91 10.55 -12.44
CA GLY A 67 -31.64 9.69 -11.48
C GLY A 67 -30.97 8.33 -11.27
N GLN A 68 -31.51 7.48 -10.39
CA GLN A 68 -30.93 6.19 -10.01
C GLN A 68 -30.49 5.35 -11.23
N MET A 69 -29.18 5.28 -11.52
CA MET A 69 -28.66 4.61 -12.72
C MET A 69 -28.08 3.25 -12.39
N GLY A 70 -28.49 2.22 -13.13
CA GLY A 70 -28.04 0.84 -12.96
C GLY A 70 -26.54 0.63 -13.27
N GLU A 71 -26.02 -0.50 -12.77
CA GLU A 71 -24.66 -0.97 -13.07
C GLU A 71 -24.51 -1.34 -14.56
N ALA A 72 -23.30 -1.22 -15.11
CA ALA A 72 -22.99 -1.70 -16.45
C ALA A 72 -22.98 -3.24 -16.47
N LEU A 73 -23.89 -3.83 -17.24
CA LEU A 73 -24.01 -5.28 -17.43
C LEU A 73 -23.56 -5.67 -18.84
N PRO A 74 -22.92 -6.85 -19.01
CA PRO A 74 -22.53 -7.30 -20.33
C PRO A 74 -23.75 -7.70 -21.18
N ASP A 75 -23.59 -7.65 -22.50
CA ASP A 75 -24.51 -8.23 -23.47
C ASP A 75 -24.43 -9.77 -23.48
N GLU A 76 -25.23 -10.40 -24.34
CA GLU A 76 -25.28 -11.86 -24.53
C GLU A 76 -23.94 -12.49 -24.94
N HIS A 77 -23.02 -11.69 -25.49
CA HIS A 77 -21.68 -12.12 -25.88
C HIS A 77 -20.61 -11.81 -24.82
N GLY A 78 -20.99 -11.21 -23.69
CA GLY A 78 -20.07 -10.82 -22.63
C GLY A 78 -19.39 -9.46 -22.83
N ASN A 79 -19.89 -8.61 -23.74
CA ASN A 79 -19.31 -7.32 -24.07
C ASN A 79 -20.08 -6.15 -23.43
N TYR A 80 -19.39 -5.04 -23.20
CA TYR A 80 -19.89 -3.86 -22.51
C TYR A 80 -19.95 -2.66 -23.47
N VAL A 81 -20.76 -2.82 -24.53
CA VAL A 81 -20.88 -1.84 -25.61
C VAL A 81 -22.07 -0.92 -25.32
N PHE A 82 -21.80 0.37 -25.09
CA PHE A 82 -22.82 1.36 -24.75
C PHE A 82 -22.65 2.63 -25.58
N LYS A 83 -23.76 3.32 -25.83
CA LYS A 83 -23.76 4.58 -26.59
C LYS A 83 -23.48 5.77 -25.66
N PRO A 84 -22.57 6.68 -26.03
CA PRO A 84 -22.25 7.87 -25.23
C PRO A 84 -23.22 9.06 -25.40
N PHE A 85 -24.35 8.89 -26.13
CA PHE A 85 -25.23 9.95 -26.68
C PHE A 85 -25.28 11.26 -25.87
N GLY A 86 -24.81 12.35 -26.50
CA GLY A 86 -24.95 13.73 -25.99
C GLY A 86 -24.37 14.01 -24.60
N GLY A 87 -23.64 13.07 -23.99
CA GLY A 87 -23.19 13.17 -22.61
C GLY A 87 -24.31 13.22 -21.57
N GLY A 88 -25.51 12.73 -21.91
CA GLY A 88 -26.70 12.79 -21.05
C GLY A 88 -27.55 14.06 -21.19
N ILE A 89 -27.49 14.75 -22.34
CA ILE A 89 -28.49 15.78 -22.68
C ILE A 89 -29.88 15.16 -22.67
N LEU A 90 -30.86 15.88 -22.10
CA LEU A 90 -32.26 15.49 -21.96
C LEU A 90 -32.76 14.71 -23.20
N GLY A 91 -32.87 13.39 -23.02
CA GLY A 91 -33.43 12.43 -23.96
C GLY A 91 -34.37 11.48 -23.22
N GLU A 92 -34.69 10.33 -23.83
CA GLU A 92 -35.42 9.28 -23.11
C GLU A 92 -34.55 8.69 -21.99
N GLU A 93 -35.18 8.17 -20.92
CA GLU A 93 -34.48 7.61 -19.75
C GLU A 93 -33.43 6.54 -20.13
N ALA A 94 -33.73 5.74 -21.16
CA ALA A 94 -32.83 4.73 -21.69
C ALA A 94 -31.51 5.31 -22.27
N ASP A 95 -31.54 6.51 -22.86
CA ASP A 95 -30.35 7.16 -23.41
C ASP A 95 -29.43 7.67 -22.29
N CYS A 96 -30.02 8.20 -21.21
CA CYS A 96 -29.30 8.60 -20.01
C CYS A 96 -28.62 7.40 -19.34
N GLU A 97 -29.33 6.27 -19.21
CA GLU A 97 -28.75 5.03 -18.69
C GLU A 97 -27.60 4.51 -19.53
N ALA A 98 -27.75 4.50 -20.86
CA ALA A 98 -26.70 4.06 -21.76
C ALA A 98 -25.46 4.95 -21.65
N ALA A 99 -25.62 6.27 -21.55
CA ALA A 99 -24.53 7.21 -21.33
C ALA A 99 -23.81 6.95 -19.99
N ALA A 100 -24.54 6.76 -18.89
CA ALA A 100 -23.90 6.47 -17.60
C ALA A 100 -23.15 5.12 -17.60
N ARG A 101 -23.71 4.08 -18.25
CA ARG A 101 -23.03 2.79 -18.41
C ARG A 101 -21.78 2.90 -19.30
N PHE A 102 -21.84 3.71 -20.35
CA PHE A 102 -20.66 4.09 -21.14
C PHE A 102 -19.60 4.74 -20.24
N GLY A 103 -19.97 5.69 -19.39
CA GLY A 103 -19.07 6.30 -18.41
C GLY A 103 -18.38 5.28 -17.50
N GLN A 104 -19.09 4.24 -17.04
CA GLN A 104 -18.51 3.17 -16.21
C GLN A 104 -17.41 2.42 -16.96
N VAL A 105 -17.68 2.01 -18.20
CA VAL A 105 -16.73 1.29 -19.07
C VAL A 105 -15.52 2.17 -19.41
N ASN A 106 -15.77 3.45 -19.75
CA ASN A 106 -14.74 4.42 -20.09
C ASN A 106 -13.80 4.69 -18.90
N VAL A 107 -14.33 4.89 -17.70
CA VAL A 107 -13.54 5.04 -16.47
C VAL A 107 -12.73 3.78 -16.17
N TYR A 108 -13.34 2.59 -16.27
CA TYR A 108 -12.65 1.32 -16.03
C TYR A 108 -11.42 1.17 -16.94
N TYR A 109 -11.61 1.38 -18.25
CA TYR A 109 -10.55 1.24 -19.24
C TYR A 109 -9.40 2.21 -19.01
N HIS A 110 -9.69 3.51 -18.90
CA HIS A 110 -8.65 4.54 -18.76
C HIS A 110 -7.90 4.43 -17.44
N VAL A 111 -8.59 4.16 -16.33
CA VAL A 111 -7.91 3.95 -15.04
C VAL A 111 -7.01 2.71 -15.12
N SER A 112 -7.46 1.62 -15.73
CA SER A 112 -6.66 0.40 -15.90
C SER A 112 -5.41 0.64 -16.75
N LEU A 113 -5.54 1.39 -17.85
CA LEU A 113 -4.42 1.72 -18.75
C LEU A 113 -3.36 2.58 -18.03
N MET A 114 -3.79 3.62 -17.32
CA MET A 114 -2.88 4.48 -16.58
C MET A 114 -2.25 3.74 -15.40
N ALA A 115 -3.01 2.95 -14.65
CA ALA A 115 -2.50 2.14 -13.55
C ALA A 115 -1.40 1.19 -14.01
N ARG A 116 -1.59 0.50 -15.14
CA ARG A 116 -0.56 -0.37 -15.74
C ARG A 116 0.72 0.40 -16.03
N ARG A 117 0.63 1.56 -16.70
CA ARG A 117 1.80 2.39 -17.04
C ARG A 117 2.51 2.93 -15.79
N MET A 118 1.77 3.35 -14.77
CA MET A 118 2.36 3.80 -13.50
C MET A 118 3.04 2.66 -12.74
N ASN A 119 2.42 1.47 -12.73
CA ASN A 119 2.99 0.28 -12.08
C ASN A 119 4.24 -0.22 -12.81
N GLU A 120 4.32 -0.06 -14.13
CA GLU A 120 5.54 -0.31 -14.89
C GLU A 120 6.66 0.67 -14.51
N ALA A 121 6.35 1.97 -14.42
CA ALA A 121 7.31 2.97 -13.94
C ALA A 121 7.80 2.66 -12.51
N LEU A 122 6.90 2.33 -11.58
CA LEU A 122 7.25 1.93 -10.21
C LEU A 122 8.11 0.66 -10.17
N ARG A 123 7.75 -0.35 -10.97
CA ARG A 123 8.54 -1.59 -11.09
C ARG A 123 9.96 -1.31 -11.60
N SER A 124 10.12 -0.42 -12.58
CA SER A 124 11.44 -0.02 -13.09
C SER A 124 12.31 0.65 -12.01
N LEU A 125 11.69 1.19 -10.96
CA LEU A 125 12.36 1.82 -9.83
C LEU A 125 12.57 0.86 -8.63
N GLY A 126 12.13 -0.40 -8.75
CA GLY A 126 12.19 -1.41 -7.69
C GLY A 126 11.13 -1.21 -6.59
N GLU A 127 9.97 -0.64 -6.93
CA GLU A 127 8.94 -0.25 -5.98
C GLU A 127 7.63 -1.03 -6.19
N SER A 128 6.85 -1.18 -5.12
CA SER A 128 5.58 -1.90 -5.15
C SER A 128 4.52 -1.20 -6.02
N PRO A 129 3.57 -1.94 -6.61
CA PRO A 129 2.49 -1.35 -7.39
C PRO A 129 1.57 -0.46 -6.54
N LEU A 130 0.89 0.48 -7.19
CA LEU A 130 -0.14 1.30 -6.58
C LEU A 130 -1.27 0.43 -6.02
N PRO A 131 -1.88 0.83 -4.89
CA PRO A 131 -3.05 0.12 -4.38
C PRO A 131 -4.22 0.27 -5.35
N LYS A 132 -5.02 -0.79 -5.48
CA LYS A 132 -6.27 -0.79 -6.25
C LYS A 132 -7.20 0.34 -5.79
N VAL A 133 -7.79 1.11 -6.71
CA VAL A 133 -8.67 2.25 -6.41
C VAL A 133 -10.14 1.91 -6.65
N ARG A 134 -11.06 2.62 -6.00
CA ARG A 134 -12.50 2.57 -6.34
C ARG A 134 -12.92 3.84 -7.06
N ALA A 135 -13.72 3.70 -8.13
CA ALA A 135 -14.37 4.80 -8.81
C ALA A 135 -15.89 4.69 -8.67
N ILE A 136 -16.53 5.78 -8.26
CA ILE A 136 -17.97 5.86 -8.04
C ILE A 136 -18.54 6.88 -9.02
N LEU A 137 -19.43 6.42 -9.90
CA LEU A 137 -20.17 7.29 -10.82
C LEU A 137 -21.49 7.74 -10.19
N ASN A 138 -21.98 8.91 -10.62
CA ASN A 138 -23.17 9.56 -10.06
C ASN A 138 -23.07 9.78 -8.54
N ALA A 139 -21.88 10.12 -8.06
CA ALA A 139 -21.60 10.25 -6.63
C ALA A 139 -22.42 11.36 -5.95
N HIS A 140 -22.93 11.10 -4.75
CA HIS A 140 -23.66 12.06 -3.90
C HIS A 140 -23.10 12.11 -2.47
N ARG A 141 -23.46 13.16 -1.71
CA ARG A 141 -23.15 13.26 -0.28
C ARG A 141 -24.39 13.61 0.54
N ALA A 142 -24.47 13.10 1.76
CA ALA A 142 -25.49 13.49 2.73
C ALA A 142 -25.27 14.94 3.21
N THR A 143 -26.36 15.70 3.41
CA THR A 143 -26.34 17.01 4.06
C THR A 143 -27.14 16.98 5.35
N GLN A 144 -26.46 17.19 6.49
CA GLN A 144 -27.13 17.59 7.74
C GLN A 144 -27.27 19.12 7.73
N ARG A 145 -28.44 19.64 7.33
CA ARG A 145 -28.70 21.09 7.47
C ARG A 145 -29.01 21.42 8.93
N ARG A 146 -28.00 21.88 9.68
CA ARG A 146 -28.13 22.33 11.09
C ARG A 146 -28.92 23.65 11.30
N GLY A 147 -29.79 24.06 10.38
CA GLY A 147 -30.24 25.46 10.27
C GLY A 147 -31.73 25.74 10.15
N ASN A 148 -32.62 24.73 10.10
CA ASN A 148 -34.06 25.00 10.03
C ASN A 148 -34.76 24.33 11.21
N ARG A 149 -35.11 25.11 12.24
CA ARG A 149 -35.78 24.65 13.48
C ARG A 149 -37.17 24.02 13.28
N ASN A 150 -37.67 23.95 12.04
CA ASN A 150 -39.02 23.48 11.71
C ASN A 150 -39.05 22.25 10.80
N LEU A 151 -37.91 21.59 10.54
CA LEU A 151 -37.89 20.30 9.84
C LEU A 151 -37.60 19.17 10.85
N PRO A 152 -38.29 18.02 10.77
CA PRO A 152 -37.98 16.87 11.61
C PRO A 152 -36.50 16.50 11.50
N GLU A 153 -35.88 16.12 12.63
CA GLU A 153 -34.43 15.82 12.76
C GLU A 153 -33.92 14.72 11.79
N ASP A 154 -34.81 13.98 11.13
CA ASP A 154 -34.50 12.80 10.30
C ASP A 154 -34.44 13.03 8.78
N THR A 155 -34.55 14.27 8.28
CA THR A 155 -34.53 14.50 6.81
C THR A 155 -33.12 14.69 6.25
N ILE A 156 -32.37 13.59 6.11
CA ILE A 156 -31.12 13.57 5.34
C ILE A 156 -31.43 13.88 3.87
N ARG A 157 -30.83 14.95 3.33
CA ARG A 157 -30.88 15.27 1.89
C ARG A 157 -29.55 14.93 1.23
N TYR A 158 -29.59 14.20 0.12
CA TYR A 158 -28.42 13.93 -0.70
C TYR A 158 -28.19 15.05 -1.71
N VAL A 159 -26.93 15.49 -1.85
CA VAL A 159 -26.52 16.51 -2.81
C VAL A 159 -25.49 15.90 -3.76
N PRO A 160 -25.67 16.04 -5.10
CA PRO A 160 -24.70 15.56 -6.06
C PRO A 160 -23.31 16.12 -5.81
N VAL A 161 -22.30 15.26 -5.90
CA VAL A 161 -20.92 15.70 -6.11
C VAL A 161 -20.87 16.31 -7.50
N ARG A 162 -20.20 17.46 -7.67
CA ARG A 162 -20.05 18.10 -8.99
C ARG A 162 -18.66 17.87 -9.55
N GLY A 163 -18.59 17.48 -10.82
CA GLY A 163 -17.34 17.20 -11.52
C GLY A 163 -16.63 15.97 -10.94
N VAL A 164 -15.31 15.95 -11.07
CA VAL A 164 -14.46 14.92 -10.46
C VAL A 164 -13.99 15.36 -9.07
N LYS A 165 -14.08 14.47 -8.09
CA LYS A 165 -13.46 14.63 -6.76
C LYS A 165 -12.65 13.41 -6.37
N TYR A 166 -11.59 13.65 -5.61
CA TYR A 166 -10.79 12.63 -4.94
C TYR A 166 -11.04 12.72 -3.43
N ARG A 167 -11.19 11.59 -2.74
CA ARG A 167 -11.21 11.56 -1.26
C ARG A 167 -10.36 10.44 -0.68
N TYR A 168 -9.72 10.72 0.46
CA TYR A 168 -9.15 9.68 1.33
C TYR A 168 -10.29 8.93 2.07
N PRO A 169 -10.05 7.70 2.56
CA PRO A 169 -11.02 6.98 3.40
C PRO A 169 -11.41 7.86 4.58
N ALA A 170 -12.69 7.94 4.96
CA ALA A 170 -13.14 8.66 6.16
C ALA A 170 -13.54 7.65 7.26
N ARG A 171 -13.73 8.14 8.51
CA ARG A 171 -14.39 7.34 9.57
C ARG A 171 -15.77 6.88 9.10
N MET A 172 -16.14 5.67 9.52
CA MET A 172 -17.30 4.84 9.16
C MET A 172 -18.70 5.45 9.45
N GLU A 173 -18.88 6.75 9.33
CA GLU A 173 -20.17 7.39 9.51
C GLU A 173 -20.46 8.29 8.30
N ASN A 174 -21.40 7.85 7.46
CA ASN A 174 -21.87 8.42 6.19
C ASN A 174 -21.18 7.93 4.91
N LEU A 175 -21.44 6.66 4.58
CA LEU A 175 -22.17 6.19 3.40
C LEU A 175 -22.27 4.66 3.61
N ASP A 176 -23.45 4.18 4.02
CA ASP A 176 -23.65 2.79 4.42
C ASP A 176 -23.41 1.78 3.28
N ASP A 177 -23.01 0.58 3.71
CA ASP A 177 -22.79 -0.70 2.99
C ASP A 177 -21.53 -0.93 2.16
N PHE A 178 -20.48 -0.11 2.27
CA PHE A 178 -19.20 -0.43 1.63
C PHE A 178 -18.00 -0.20 2.53
N ALA A 179 -17.29 -1.28 2.88
CA ALA A 179 -15.94 -1.20 3.42
C ALA A 179 -15.07 -0.36 2.46
N ILE A 180 -14.54 0.76 2.95
CA ILE A 180 -13.62 1.62 2.20
C ILE A 180 -12.20 1.09 2.44
N PRO A 181 -11.51 0.52 1.44
CA PRO A 181 -10.12 0.13 1.61
C PRO A 181 -9.25 1.39 1.75
N LEU A 182 -8.06 1.27 2.37
CA LEU A 182 -7.13 2.38 2.63
C LEU A 182 -6.55 3.08 1.36
N CYS A 183 -7.12 2.84 0.19
CA CYS A 183 -6.59 3.15 -1.15
C CYS A 183 -7.14 4.43 -1.80
N GLY A 184 -8.15 5.11 -1.24
CA GLY A 184 -8.73 6.34 -1.79
C GLY A 184 -9.80 6.07 -2.87
N GLU A 185 -10.68 7.05 -3.09
CA GLU A 185 -11.83 6.92 -4.01
C GLU A 185 -11.88 8.08 -5.02
N LEU A 186 -12.23 7.74 -6.27
CA LEU A 186 -12.55 8.66 -7.34
C LEU A 186 -14.06 8.83 -7.42
N LEU A 187 -14.55 10.05 -7.35
CA LEU A 187 -15.96 10.37 -7.42
C LEU A 187 -16.23 11.15 -8.70
N PHE A 188 -17.06 10.59 -9.56
CA PHE A 188 -17.52 11.22 -10.78
C PHE A 188 -18.98 11.61 -10.58
N GLY A 189 -19.22 12.91 -10.51
CA GLY A 189 -20.55 13.47 -10.41
C GLY A 189 -21.02 14.06 -11.74
N PRO A 190 -22.32 14.36 -11.87
CA PRO A 190 -22.90 14.85 -13.12
C PRO A 190 -22.20 16.13 -13.60
N GLY A 191 -22.04 16.22 -14.93
CA GLY A 191 -21.73 17.47 -15.61
C GLY A 191 -22.82 18.52 -15.38
N ASN A 192 -22.47 19.80 -15.45
CA ASN A 192 -23.43 20.91 -15.32
C ASN A 192 -23.28 21.95 -16.44
N THR A 193 -22.47 21.65 -17.45
CA THR A 193 -22.18 22.53 -18.57
C THR A 193 -22.46 21.77 -19.85
N VAL A 194 -23.29 22.36 -20.70
CA VAL A 194 -23.48 21.91 -22.07
C VAL A 194 -22.55 22.76 -22.95
N THR A 195 -21.73 22.10 -23.76
CA THR A 195 -20.83 22.76 -24.73
C THR A 195 -21.23 22.40 -26.15
N THR A 196 -21.02 23.34 -27.07
CA THR A 196 -21.11 23.13 -28.53
C THR A 196 -19.73 23.09 -29.20
N ASP A 197 -18.67 23.26 -28.40
CA ASP A 197 -17.28 23.34 -28.82
C ASP A 197 -16.46 22.19 -28.22
N GLY A 198 -15.28 21.96 -28.77
CA GLY A 198 -14.37 20.87 -28.35
C GLY A 198 -14.71 19.52 -28.99
N TRP A 199 -13.90 18.50 -28.68
CA TRP A 199 -13.98 17.20 -29.36
C TRP A 199 -15.27 16.44 -29.09
N LEU A 200 -15.78 16.43 -27.85
CA LEU A 200 -16.99 15.65 -27.54
C LEU A 200 -18.23 16.20 -28.25
N ALA A 201 -18.37 17.53 -28.34
CA ALA A 201 -19.44 18.17 -29.11
C ALA A 201 -19.32 17.89 -30.62
N ARG A 202 -18.10 17.97 -31.17
CA ARG A 202 -17.84 17.68 -32.60
C ARG A 202 -18.20 16.24 -32.95
N ILE A 203 -17.80 15.27 -32.14
CA ILE A 203 -18.06 13.84 -32.39
C ILE A 203 -19.54 13.51 -32.20
N ALA A 204 -20.20 14.16 -31.25
CA ALA A 204 -21.64 14.02 -31.06
C ALA A 204 -22.48 14.72 -32.14
N GLY A 205 -21.86 15.54 -33.00
CA GLY A 205 -22.55 16.30 -34.04
C GLY A 205 -23.37 17.48 -33.51
N GLY A 206 -23.08 17.99 -32.31
CA GLY A 206 -23.86 19.07 -31.70
C GLY A 206 -23.55 19.31 -30.23
N ALA A 207 -24.54 19.82 -29.48
CA ALA A 207 -24.42 20.07 -28.05
C ALA A 207 -24.06 18.78 -27.28
N TYR A 208 -23.24 18.92 -26.23
CA TYR A 208 -22.81 17.81 -25.37
C TYR A 208 -22.78 18.23 -23.89
N LEU A 209 -23.43 17.44 -23.02
CA LEU A 209 -23.33 17.61 -21.56
C LEU A 209 -21.99 17.03 -21.10
N CYS A 210 -21.11 17.88 -20.57
CA CYS A 210 -19.73 17.53 -20.23
C CYS A 210 -19.63 16.61 -19.01
N ASP A 211 -20.09 15.36 -19.13
CA ASP A 211 -19.93 14.34 -18.09
C ASP A 211 -18.43 14.02 -17.92
N PRO A 212 -17.86 14.21 -16.72
CA PRO A 212 -16.45 13.96 -16.49
C PRO A 212 -16.01 12.51 -16.71
N SER A 213 -16.90 11.54 -16.59
CA SER A 213 -16.62 10.12 -16.83
C SER A 213 -16.43 9.79 -18.32
N HIS A 214 -16.83 10.68 -19.23
CA HIS A 214 -16.64 10.50 -20.68
C HIS A 214 -15.31 11.11 -21.17
N ASN A 215 -14.65 11.90 -20.33
CA ASN A 215 -13.44 12.64 -20.70
C ASN A 215 -12.19 11.99 -20.13
N ALA A 216 -11.39 11.34 -20.98
CA ALA A 216 -10.17 10.65 -20.56
C ALA A 216 -9.17 11.57 -19.85
N SER A 217 -9.10 12.85 -20.22
CA SER A 217 -8.24 13.85 -19.56
C SER A 217 -8.60 14.01 -18.08
N PHE A 218 -9.89 14.12 -17.76
CA PHE A 218 -10.35 14.22 -16.36
C PHE A 218 -10.20 12.91 -15.60
N ILE A 219 -10.41 11.77 -16.26
CA ILE A 219 -10.20 10.44 -15.65
C ILE A 219 -8.71 10.26 -15.28
N TYR A 220 -7.81 10.56 -16.21
CA TYR A 220 -6.36 10.49 -15.95
C TYR A 220 -5.91 11.51 -14.91
N GLN A 221 -6.49 12.71 -14.88
CA GLN A 221 -6.19 13.68 -13.83
C GLN A 221 -6.65 13.16 -12.45
N ALA A 222 -7.83 12.55 -12.37
CA ALA A 222 -8.36 11.94 -11.14
C ALA A 222 -7.42 10.85 -10.61
N PHE A 223 -7.01 9.93 -11.49
CA PHE A 223 -6.08 8.87 -11.14
C PHE A 223 -4.66 9.42 -10.90
N GLY A 224 -4.24 10.48 -11.59
CA GLY A 224 -2.99 11.20 -11.32
C GLY A 224 -2.92 11.72 -9.88
N LEU A 225 -4.03 12.18 -9.32
CA LEU A 225 -4.10 12.48 -7.88
C LEU A 225 -3.88 11.22 -7.04
N HIS A 226 -4.49 10.08 -7.38
CA HIS A 226 -4.22 8.82 -6.69
C HIS A 226 -2.72 8.46 -6.70
N VAL A 227 -2.03 8.62 -7.84
CA VAL A 227 -0.57 8.43 -7.96
C VAL A 227 0.19 9.35 -6.99
N VAL A 228 -0.08 10.66 -7.03
CA VAL A 228 0.61 11.66 -6.19
C VAL A 228 0.36 11.39 -4.70
N ARG A 229 -0.85 10.97 -4.33
CA ARG A 229 -1.23 10.67 -2.94
C ARG A 229 -0.55 9.43 -2.39
N HIS A 230 -0.32 8.43 -3.22
CA HIS A 230 0.35 7.20 -2.77
C HIS A 230 1.86 7.23 -2.87
N THR A 231 2.42 8.14 -3.67
CA THR A 231 3.87 8.34 -3.80
C THR A 231 4.39 9.44 -2.87
N ALA A 232 3.85 10.66 -2.97
CA ALA A 232 4.36 11.83 -2.27
C ALA A 232 3.54 12.22 -1.03
N ASP A 233 2.22 11.96 -1.04
CA ASP A 233 1.27 12.44 -0.02
C ASP A 233 1.55 13.91 0.37
N ILE A 234 1.47 14.82 -0.61
CA ILE A 234 1.90 16.21 -0.47
C ILE A 234 1.13 16.93 0.66
N GLN A 235 -0.17 16.66 0.81
CA GLN A 235 -0.96 17.22 1.93
C GLN A 235 -0.62 16.61 3.30
N SER A 236 0.22 15.58 3.33
CA SER A 236 0.62 14.86 4.55
C SER A 236 -0.60 14.29 5.30
N ASP A 237 -1.61 13.85 4.55
CA ASP A 237 -2.87 13.38 5.12
C ASP A 237 -2.66 12.06 5.88
N ARG A 238 -1.61 11.29 5.56
CA ARG A 238 -1.21 10.09 6.32
C ARG A 238 -0.83 10.38 7.77
N LEU A 239 -0.50 11.63 8.11
CA LEU A 239 -0.15 12.04 9.48
C LEU A 239 -1.36 12.33 10.36
N HIS A 240 -2.60 12.26 9.85
CA HIS A 240 -3.82 12.52 10.63
C HIS A 240 -4.91 11.48 10.36
N ALA A 241 -5.80 11.29 11.32
CA ALA A 241 -7.03 10.54 11.09
C ALA A 241 -7.93 11.36 10.14
N PRO A 242 -8.44 10.78 9.05
CA PRO A 242 -9.26 11.50 8.11
C PRO A 242 -10.58 11.95 8.78
N SER A 243 -10.78 13.27 8.85
CA SER A 243 -12.07 13.87 9.16
C SER A 243 -12.85 14.04 7.85
N ALA A 244 -14.11 13.62 7.83
CA ALA A 244 -15.00 13.51 6.67
C ALA A 244 -15.07 14.80 5.81
N SER A 245 -14.10 15.01 4.92
CA SER A 245 -14.01 16.17 4.04
C SER A 245 -13.34 15.79 2.72
N PHE A 246 -13.83 16.34 1.61
CA PHE A 246 -13.17 16.18 0.32
C PHE A 246 -11.76 16.78 0.37
N SER A 247 -10.78 16.05 -0.15
CA SER A 247 -9.42 16.57 -0.28
C SER A 247 -9.41 17.62 -1.40
N ARG A 248 -9.19 18.89 -1.06
CA ARG A 248 -8.83 19.91 -2.06
C ARG A 248 -7.35 19.71 -2.40
N PRO A 249 -6.99 19.34 -3.64
CA PRO A 249 -5.58 19.22 -4.02
C PRO A 249 -4.90 20.59 -3.93
N GLY A 250 -3.66 20.60 -3.47
CA GLY A 250 -2.82 21.79 -3.54
C GLY A 250 -2.35 22.08 -4.98
N PRO A 251 -1.77 23.26 -5.24
CA PRO A 251 -1.32 23.65 -6.58
C PRO A 251 -0.38 22.65 -7.24
N LEU A 252 0.61 22.18 -6.49
CA LEU A 252 1.60 21.21 -6.99
C LEU A 252 0.97 19.84 -7.29
N GLU A 253 0.08 19.34 -6.42
CA GLU A 253 -0.64 18.07 -6.68
C GLU A 253 -1.48 18.15 -7.94
N TYR A 254 -2.17 19.28 -8.12
CA TYR A 254 -2.99 19.50 -9.29
C TYR A 254 -2.13 19.62 -10.55
N ALA A 255 -0.99 20.33 -10.50
CA ALA A 255 -0.02 20.41 -11.60
C ALA A 255 0.53 19.05 -12.02
N LEU A 256 0.93 18.23 -11.05
CA LEU A 256 1.43 16.87 -11.28
C LEU A 256 0.35 15.98 -11.90
N SER A 257 -0.89 16.07 -11.41
CA SER A 257 -2.01 15.32 -12.00
C SER A 257 -2.31 15.74 -13.45
N MET A 258 -2.18 17.03 -13.78
CA MET A 258 -2.32 17.55 -15.14
C MET A 258 -1.20 17.02 -16.04
N TYR A 259 0.05 17.07 -15.58
CA TYR A 259 1.17 16.50 -16.31
C TYR A 259 0.98 15.00 -16.59
N LEU A 260 0.56 14.23 -15.59
CA LEU A 260 0.33 12.80 -15.76
C LEU A 260 -0.76 12.51 -16.79
N ALA A 261 -1.84 13.29 -16.81
CA ALA A 261 -2.88 13.21 -17.85
C ALA A 261 -2.32 13.58 -19.24
N ALA A 262 -1.53 14.64 -19.33
CA ALA A 262 -0.92 15.09 -20.58
C ALA A 262 0.05 14.04 -21.14
N SER A 263 0.83 13.38 -20.27
CA SER A 263 1.74 12.28 -20.62
C SER A 263 0.99 11.03 -21.12
N MET A 264 -0.20 10.75 -20.57
CA MET A 264 -1.04 9.66 -21.06
C MET A 264 -1.63 9.97 -22.44
N LEU A 265 -2.05 11.20 -22.68
CA LEU A 265 -2.65 11.63 -23.95
C LEU A 265 -1.61 12.08 -24.99
N SER A 266 -0.35 12.28 -24.59
CA SER A 266 0.69 12.89 -25.42
C SER A 266 0.29 14.26 -26.00
N THR A 267 -0.45 15.07 -25.25
CA THR A 267 -0.86 16.43 -25.64
C THR A 267 -0.93 17.37 -24.42
N PRO A 268 -0.54 18.65 -24.55
CA PRO A 268 -0.69 19.63 -23.47
C PRO A 268 -2.11 20.19 -23.33
N TYR A 269 -3.02 19.83 -24.24
CA TYR A 269 -4.31 20.50 -24.42
C TYR A 269 -5.46 19.76 -23.74
N LEU A 270 -5.34 19.58 -22.42
CA LEU A 270 -6.23 18.74 -21.60
C LEU A 270 -7.72 19.09 -21.66
N TRP A 271 -8.07 20.33 -22.01
CA TRP A 271 -9.44 20.83 -22.05
C TRP A 271 -10.07 20.82 -23.44
N CYS A 272 -9.33 20.45 -24.49
CA CYS A 272 -9.85 20.42 -25.87
C CYS A 272 -11.01 19.43 -26.07
N TRP A 273 -11.20 18.52 -25.12
CA TRP A 273 -12.35 17.61 -25.05
C TRP A 273 -13.68 18.37 -24.89
N HIS A 274 -13.68 19.47 -24.12
CA HIS A 274 -14.87 20.24 -23.76
C HIS A 274 -14.88 21.69 -24.29
N LEU A 275 -13.71 22.22 -24.65
CA LEU A 275 -13.52 23.61 -25.06
C LEU A 275 -12.90 23.69 -26.45
N ARG A 276 -13.15 24.81 -27.14
CA ARG A 276 -12.44 25.17 -28.38
C ARG A 276 -10.93 25.14 -28.15
N HIS A 277 -10.20 24.67 -29.15
CA HIS A 277 -8.75 24.60 -29.13
C HIS A 277 -8.19 24.69 -30.55
N ASP A 278 -7.58 25.82 -30.88
CA ASP A 278 -6.97 26.09 -32.19
C ASP A 278 -5.93 27.22 -32.07
N ALA A 279 -5.27 27.55 -33.19
CA ALA A 279 -4.23 28.57 -33.24
C ALA A 279 -4.70 29.97 -32.79
N GLU A 280 -6.01 30.24 -32.82
CA GLU A 280 -6.59 31.52 -32.39
C GLU A 280 -7.01 31.49 -30.91
N PHE A 281 -7.29 30.31 -30.36
CA PHE A 281 -7.79 30.15 -29.00
C PHE A 281 -7.08 29.02 -28.25
N ILE A 282 -6.12 29.40 -27.41
CA ILE A 282 -5.46 28.53 -26.44
C ILE A 282 -5.98 28.90 -25.04
N PRO A 283 -6.67 27.98 -24.33
CA PRO A 283 -7.07 28.21 -22.96
C PRO A 283 -5.87 28.58 -22.08
N SER A 284 -6.05 29.56 -21.19
CA SER A 284 -5.00 30.02 -20.29
C SER A 284 -4.43 28.91 -19.40
N ASN A 285 -5.22 27.86 -19.13
CA ASN A 285 -4.80 26.70 -18.35
C ASN A 285 -4.17 25.56 -19.17
N SER A 286 -3.89 25.77 -20.47
CA SER A 286 -3.14 24.83 -21.32
C SER A 286 -1.71 24.64 -20.82
N LEU A 287 -1.14 23.45 -20.88
CA LEU A 287 0.27 23.25 -20.47
C LEU A 287 1.28 23.84 -21.48
N ALA A 288 0.82 24.21 -22.68
CA ALA A 288 1.64 24.80 -23.74
C ALA A 288 1.81 26.32 -23.65
N ASN A 289 1.23 26.97 -22.64
CA ASN A 289 1.51 28.40 -22.41
C ASN A 289 2.99 28.61 -22.03
N ASP A 290 3.49 29.84 -22.09
CA ASP A 290 4.84 30.23 -21.69
C ASP A 290 4.91 30.98 -20.34
N SER A 291 3.88 30.84 -19.50
CA SER A 291 3.84 31.51 -18.20
C SER A 291 5.00 31.11 -17.31
N ARG A 292 5.46 32.07 -16.51
CA ARG A 292 6.55 31.95 -15.56
C ARG A 292 6.08 32.25 -14.15
N MET A 293 6.80 31.71 -13.17
CA MET A 293 6.47 31.87 -11.74
C MET A 293 6.59 33.33 -11.27
N ASP A 294 7.37 34.15 -11.99
CA ASP A 294 7.66 35.56 -11.73
C ASP A 294 6.76 36.55 -12.50
N ASP A 295 5.75 36.08 -13.26
CA ASP A 295 4.86 36.91 -14.10
C ASP A 295 3.81 37.75 -13.32
N GLY A 296 3.95 37.94 -12.01
CA GLY A 296 2.91 38.63 -11.23
C GLY A 296 3.18 38.84 -9.75
N ALA A 297 2.13 38.72 -8.93
CA ALA A 297 2.16 39.01 -7.50
C ALA A 297 3.09 38.06 -6.72
N VAL A 298 3.68 38.58 -5.64
CA VAL A 298 4.50 37.81 -4.70
C VAL A 298 3.75 37.73 -3.35
N PRO A 299 3.33 36.54 -2.88
CA PRO A 299 3.50 35.22 -3.50
C PRO A 299 2.57 34.97 -4.71
N PRO A 300 2.96 34.08 -5.64
CA PRO A 300 2.17 33.79 -6.83
C PRO A 300 0.82 33.13 -6.47
N PRO A 301 -0.26 33.43 -7.20
CA PRO A 301 -1.56 32.76 -7.02
C PRO A 301 -1.50 31.24 -7.24
N GLU A 302 -2.31 30.46 -6.53
CA GLU A 302 -2.38 28.99 -6.66
C GLU A 302 -2.57 28.50 -8.11
N ALA A 303 -3.37 29.23 -8.89
CA ALA A 303 -3.62 28.91 -10.30
C ALA A 303 -2.35 29.07 -11.15
N LEU A 304 -1.58 30.15 -10.93
CA LEU A 304 -0.32 30.39 -11.62
C LEU A 304 0.71 29.31 -11.26
N VAL A 305 0.86 29.00 -9.96
CA VAL A 305 1.77 27.92 -9.51
C VAL A 305 1.42 26.60 -10.19
N THR A 306 0.14 26.25 -10.25
CA THR A 306 -0.33 25.03 -10.94
C THR A 306 0.10 25.03 -12.40
N GLN A 307 -0.24 26.11 -13.10
CA GLN A 307 -0.06 26.26 -14.54
C GLN A 307 1.42 26.20 -14.92
N VAL A 308 2.26 26.98 -14.24
CA VAL A 308 3.71 27.05 -14.49
C VAL A 308 4.38 25.72 -14.16
N MET A 309 4.00 25.06 -13.06
CA MET A 309 4.56 23.74 -12.72
C MET A 309 4.17 22.67 -13.72
N ALA A 310 2.89 22.60 -14.14
CA ALA A 310 2.44 21.62 -15.11
C ALA A 310 3.12 21.83 -16.48
N GLY A 311 3.23 23.10 -16.91
CA GLY A 311 3.94 23.48 -18.13
C GLY A 311 5.44 23.14 -18.07
N ALA A 312 6.12 23.42 -16.97
CA ALA A 312 7.54 23.09 -16.81
C ALA A 312 7.82 21.57 -16.91
N ILE A 313 6.98 20.74 -16.28
CA ILE A 313 7.14 19.28 -16.35
C ILE A 313 6.79 18.78 -17.77
N TRP A 314 5.83 19.40 -18.44
CA TRP A 314 5.52 19.12 -19.85
C TRP A 314 6.66 19.51 -20.81
N ASP A 315 7.30 20.65 -20.60
CA ASP A 315 8.48 21.09 -21.37
C ASP A 315 9.63 20.09 -21.18
N LEU A 316 9.85 19.63 -19.94
CA LEU A 316 10.83 18.58 -19.64
C LEU A 316 10.50 17.30 -20.41
N HIS A 317 9.24 16.88 -20.41
CA HIS A 317 8.78 15.69 -21.13
C HIS A 317 8.93 15.81 -22.64
N THR A 318 8.68 17.00 -23.20
CA THR A 318 8.80 17.26 -24.63
C THR A 318 10.27 17.26 -25.06
N ALA A 319 11.13 17.93 -24.30
CA ALA A 319 12.57 18.03 -24.57
C ALA A 319 13.39 16.81 -24.13
N PHE A 320 12.76 15.78 -23.55
CA PHE A 320 13.46 14.62 -23.01
C PHE A 320 14.09 13.77 -24.13
N PRO A 321 15.41 13.49 -24.09
CA PRO A 321 16.13 12.80 -25.18
C PRO A 321 15.96 11.27 -25.18
N GLY A 322 15.24 10.70 -24.20
CA GLY A 322 14.93 9.27 -24.10
C GLY A 322 13.47 8.95 -24.38
N ASP A 323 13.06 7.70 -24.16
CA ASP A 323 11.66 7.34 -24.26
C ASP A 323 10.80 8.06 -23.20
N LYS A 324 9.50 8.21 -23.50
CA LYS A 324 8.57 8.92 -22.61
C LYS A 324 8.35 8.20 -21.28
N LEU A 325 8.58 6.88 -21.23
CA LEU A 325 8.47 6.09 -20.00
C LEU A 325 9.61 6.45 -19.02
N THR A 326 10.81 6.71 -19.53
CA THR A 326 11.98 7.11 -18.74
C THR A 326 11.76 8.48 -18.11
N CYS A 327 11.21 9.44 -18.86
CA CYS A 327 10.83 10.75 -18.31
C CYS A 327 9.77 10.58 -17.20
N LEU A 328 8.76 9.75 -17.45
CA LEU A 328 7.73 9.44 -16.45
C LEU A 328 8.33 8.79 -15.20
N SER A 329 9.22 7.80 -15.34
CA SER A 329 9.92 7.16 -14.21
C SER A 329 10.76 8.16 -13.42
N LEU A 330 11.39 9.13 -14.07
CA LEU A 330 12.11 10.21 -13.39
C LEU A 330 11.18 11.09 -12.54
N VAL A 331 10.04 11.49 -13.09
CA VAL A 331 9.02 12.27 -12.36
C VAL A 331 8.44 11.47 -11.18
N VAL A 332 8.16 10.18 -11.37
CA VAL A 332 7.69 9.28 -10.29
C VAL A 332 8.76 9.11 -9.22
N ALA A 333 10.03 8.93 -9.59
CA ALA A 333 11.13 8.88 -8.63
C ALA A 333 11.27 10.18 -7.82
N ALA A 334 11.06 11.34 -8.45
CA ALA A 334 11.03 12.63 -7.76
C ALA A 334 9.84 12.75 -6.80
N LEU A 335 8.64 12.26 -7.17
CA LEU A 335 7.49 12.20 -6.26
C LEU A 335 7.76 11.35 -5.03
N MET A 336 8.37 10.19 -5.21
CA MET A 336 8.74 9.31 -4.11
C MET A 336 9.78 9.95 -3.19
N THR A 337 10.74 10.66 -3.79
CA THR A 337 11.76 11.42 -3.06
C THR A 337 11.11 12.56 -2.26
N LEU A 338 10.21 13.32 -2.86
CA LEU A 338 9.40 14.34 -2.19
C LEU A 338 8.57 13.77 -1.03
N GLY A 339 8.02 12.56 -1.21
CA GLY A 339 7.29 11.83 -0.18
C GLY A 339 8.12 11.38 1.03
N ARG A 340 9.44 11.36 0.91
CA ARG A 340 10.36 11.13 2.04
C ARG A 340 10.68 12.41 2.80
N LEU A 341 10.54 13.58 2.16
CA LEU A 341 10.80 14.86 2.82
C LEU A 341 9.77 15.13 3.92
N SER A 342 10.26 15.70 5.01
CA SER A 342 9.45 16.04 6.17
C SER A 342 10.11 17.16 6.96
N ASP A 343 9.32 17.91 7.74
CA ASP A 343 9.85 18.90 8.69
C ASP A 343 10.61 18.26 9.86
N SER A 344 10.39 16.97 10.08
CA SER A 344 11.15 16.19 11.04
C SER A 344 11.22 14.73 10.57
N PRO A 345 12.39 14.09 10.60
CA PRO A 345 12.48 12.63 10.45
C PRO A 345 11.88 11.88 11.65
N TYR A 346 11.46 12.62 12.68
CA TYR A 346 10.99 12.12 13.94
C TYR A 346 9.51 12.49 14.14
N ALA A 347 9.20 13.73 14.48
CA ALA A 347 7.83 14.14 14.80
C ALA A 347 7.28 15.03 13.68
N PRO A 348 6.96 14.45 12.51
CA PRO A 348 6.49 15.24 11.38
C PRO A 348 5.18 15.94 11.74
N SER A 349 5.15 17.25 11.57
CA SER A 349 3.91 18.02 11.68
C SER A 349 3.23 18.01 10.33
N ARG A 350 1.94 17.64 10.28
CA ARG A 350 1.14 17.72 9.05
C ARG A 350 1.30 19.07 8.34
N ILE A 351 1.23 20.17 9.10
CA ILE A 351 1.31 21.52 8.52
C ILE A 351 2.70 21.76 7.91
N ARG A 352 3.77 21.46 8.65
CA ARG A 352 5.13 21.76 8.20
C ARG A 352 5.63 20.77 7.14
N THR A 353 5.35 19.48 7.29
CA THR A 353 5.58 18.46 6.24
C THR A 353 4.85 18.85 4.96
N ARG A 354 3.58 19.27 5.04
CA ARG A 354 2.84 19.78 3.88
C ARG A 354 3.54 20.99 3.26
N THR A 355 3.99 21.96 4.06
CA THR A 355 4.74 23.12 3.54
C THR A 355 5.98 22.70 2.78
N VAL A 356 6.77 21.77 3.32
CA VAL A 356 7.97 21.23 2.66
C VAL A 356 7.60 20.54 1.34
N ARG A 357 6.57 19.68 1.34
CA ARG A 357 6.18 18.91 0.15
C ARG A 357 5.42 19.71 -0.90
N SER A 358 4.83 20.84 -0.53
CA SER A 358 4.05 21.69 -1.45
C SER A 358 4.90 22.70 -2.22
N SER A 359 6.20 22.82 -1.90
CA SER A 359 7.10 23.78 -2.56
C SER A 359 7.51 23.30 -3.95
N PRO A 360 7.30 24.13 -5.00
CA PRO A 360 7.85 23.94 -6.34
C PRO A 360 9.36 23.64 -6.34
N GLU A 361 10.14 24.45 -5.62
CA GLU A 361 11.61 24.36 -5.57
C GLU A 361 12.10 23.09 -4.89
N ASN A 362 11.34 22.57 -3.92
CA ASN A 362 11.67 21.30 -3.29
C ASN A 362 11.40 20.13 -4.25
N PHE A 363 10.33 20.19 -5.04
CA PHE A 363 10.07 19.18 -6.07
C PHE A 363 11.13 19.19 -7.18
N THR A 364 11.58 20.37 -7.64
CA THR A 364 12.66 20.46 -8.65
C THR A 364 14.00 19.97 -8.09
N SER A 365 14.31 20.24 -6.81
CA SER A 365 15.44 19.62 -6.12
C SER A 365 15.33 18.09 -6.04
N CYS A 366 14.11 17.55 -5.84
CA CYS A 366 13.86 16.10 -5.88
C CYS A 366 14.08 15.50 -7.27
N LEU A 367 13.74 16.22 -8.36
CA LEU A 367 14.04 15.78 -9.73
C LEU A 367 15.56 15.64 -9.96
N LEU A 368 16.35 16.64 -9.54
CA LEU A 368 17.81 16.57 -9.63
C LEU A 368 18.40 15.43 -8.80
N TYR A 369 17.87 15.21 -7.60
CA TYR A 369 18.30 14.11 -6.75
C TYR A 369 17.96 12.74 -7.37
N ALA A 370 16.73 12.57 -7.89
CA ALA A 370 16.31 11.36 -8.56
C ALA A 370 17.18 11.08 -9.80
N ASP A 371 17.47 12.09 -10.62
CA ASP A 371 18.36 11.96 -11.77
C ASP A 371 19.75 11.45 -11.37
N ARG A 372 20.38 12.08 -10.36
CA ARG A 372 21.71 11.66 -9.88
C ARG A 372 21.73 10.25 -9.32
N THR A 373 20.73 9.89 -8.50
CA THR A 373 20.74 8.61 -7.75
C THR A 373 20.18 7.44 -8.54
N ARG A 374 19.29 7.67 -9.50
CA ARG A 374 18.60 6.59 -10.24
C ARG A 374 18.90 6.59 -11.74
N PHE A 375 19.35 7.71 -12.31
CA PHE A 375 19.56 7.86 -13.77
C PHE A 375 20.99 8.31 -14.13
N GLY A 376 21.91 8.36 -13.16
CA GLY A 376 23.33 8.66 -13.37
C GLY A 376 23.64 10.15 -13.59
N GLY A 377 22.71 11.06 -13.26
CA GLY A 377 22.91 12.51 -13.43
C GLY A 377 22.88 12.98 -14.88
N ARG A 378 22.32 12.18 -15.79
CA ARG A 378 22.35 12.43 -17.24
C ARG A 378 21.46 13.60 -17.66
N TYR A 379 20.47 13.95 -16.86
CA TYR A 379 19.43 14.92 -17.22
C TYR A 379 19.52 16.25 -16.45
N GLU A 380 20.52 16.42 -15.57
CA GLU A 380 20.67 17.59 -14.70
C GLU A 380 20.69 18.93 -15.47
N ALA A 381 21.37 19.01 -16.61
CA ALA A 381 21.40 20.24 -17.41
C ALA A 381 20.02 20.57 -17.99
N LEU A 382 19.27 19.56 -18.43
CA LEU A 382 17.95 19.68 -19.05
C LEU A 382 16.89 20.14 -18.02
N ILE A 383 16.61 19.32 -17.00
CA ILE A 383 16.76 19.75 -15.61
C ILE A 383 16.59 21.24 -15.32
N ARG A 384 17.75 21.83 -15.03
CA ARG A 384 17.93 23.23 -14.65
C ARG A 384 17.40 24.18 -15.71
N ASN A 385 17.73 23.94 -16.98
CA ASN A 385 17.36 24.83 -18.07
C ASN A 385 15.84 25.00 -18.19
N VAL A 386 15.08 23.89 -18.18
CA VAL A 386 13.61 23.91 -18.32
C VAL A 386 12.96 24.69 -17.18
N PHE A 387 13.30 24.35 -15.93
CA PHE A 387 12.64 24.95 -14.77
C PHE A 387 13.06 26.41 -14.54
N GLN A 388 14.32 26.78 -14.84
CA GLN A 388 14.76 28.18 -14.79
C GLN A 388 14.08 29.06 -15.85
N ARG A 389 13.82 28.52 -17.06
CA ARG A 389 13.04 29.24 -18.09
C ARG A 389 11.61 29.54 -17.66
N ARG A 390 11.08 28.77 -16.70
CA ARG A 390 9.76 28.97 -16.09
C ARG A 390 9.81 29.79 -14.79
N GLY A 391 10.97 30.33 -14.42
CA GLY A 391 11.15 31.10 -13.18
C GLY A 391 11.14 30.24 -11.90
N ILE A 392 11.33 28.92 -12.01
CA ILE A 392 11.31 28.01 -10.85
C ILE A 392 12.73 27.74 -10.36
N GLY A 393 12.97 28.01 -9.08
CA GLY A 393 14.25 27.83 -8.41
C GLY A 393 14.52 26.39 -7.93
N PHE A 394 15.65 26.24 -7.23
CA PHE A 394 16.07 25.01 -6.55
C PHE A 394 16.45 25.33 -5.11
N ASN A 395 16.03 24.48 -4.17
CA ASN A 395 16.33 24.68 -2.76
C ASN A 395 17.55 23.84 -2.32
N SER A 396 18.65 24.49 -1.94
CA SER A 396 19.87 23.85 -1.43
C SER A 396 19.65 23.08 -0.13
N SER A 397 18.88 23.64 0.81
CA SER A 397 18.58 22.97 2.09
C SER A 397 17.80 21.66 1.90
N THR A 398 17.01 21.57 0.84
CA THR A 398 16.35 20.31 0.48
C THR A 398 17.35 19.29 -0.05
N VAL A 399 18.35 19.71 -0.83
CA VAL A 399 19.41 18.80 -1.27
C VAL A 399 20.19 18.26 -0.06
N ASP A 400 20.50 19.10 0.92
CA ASP A 400 21.15 18.66 2.16
C ASP A 400 20.29 17.66 2.95
N ALA A 401 18.97 17.89 3.01
CA ALA A 401 18.02 16.97 3.64
C ALA A 401 17.91 15.63 2.88
N LEU A 402 18.05 15.64 1.55
CA LEU A 402 18.01 14.42 0.71
C LEU A 402 19.32 13.62 0.74
N LEU A 403 20.44 14.29 0.99
CA LEU A 403 21.75 13.67 1.23
C LEU A 403 21.90 13.18 2.67
N SER A 404 21.01 13.63 3.57
CA SER A 404 20.93 13.09 4.92
C SER A 404 20.36 11.66 4.88
N PRO A 405 20.93 10.72 5.64
CA PRO A 405 20.48 9.32 5.60
C PRO A 405 18.99 9.21 5.93
N SER A 406 18.29 8.40 5.11
CA SER A 406 16.82 8.29 5.09
C SER A 406 16.23 7.74 6.40
N VAL A 407 17.06 7.05 7.15
CA VAL A 407 16.88 6.72 8.55
C VAL A 407 18.02 7.41 9.28
N PRO A 408 17.75 8.13 10.38
CA PRO A 408 18.84 8.75 11.11
C PRO A 408 19.87 7.67 11.43
N SER A 409 21.14 7.96 11.13
CA SER A 409 22.24 7.14 11.65
C SER A 409 21.95 6.90 13.12
N LEU A 410 22.14 5.64 13.57
CA LEU A 410 22.07 5.22 14.97
C LEU A 410 22.42 6.43 15.81
N PRO A 411 21.46 7.09 16.53
CA PRO A 411 21.56 8.51 16.84
C PRO A 411 22.98 8.77 17.30
N TYR A 412 23.76 9.43 16.44
CA TYR A 412 25.24 9.33 16.42
C TYR A 412 25.87 9.78 17.76
N ARG A 413 25.04 10.30 18.66
CA ARG A 413 25.33 10.72 20.02
C ARG A 413 25.12 9.66 21.12
N LEU A 414 24.45 8.53 20.87
CA LEU A 414 24.32 7.45 21.86
C LEU A 414 25.56 6.55 21.83
N ALA A 415 26.09 6.18 20.66
CA ALA A 415 27.32 5.39 20.54
C ALA A 415 28.54 6.09 21.16
N GLU A 416 28.66 7.42 21.00
CA GLU A 416 29.73 8.24 21.59
C GLU A 416 29.47 8.62 23.07
N SER A 417 28.28 8.32 23.60
CA SER A 417 27.97 8.62 25.00
C SER A 417 28.58 7.55 25.90
N GLU A 418 29.52 7.96 26.77
CA GLU A 418 30.06 7.06 27.81
C GLU A 418 28.95 6.38 28.63
N LYS A 419 27.83 7.07 28.87
CA LYS A 419 26.69 6.52 29.62
C LYS A 419 26.05 5.36 28.87
N ALA A 420 25.86 5.50 27.56
CA ALA A 420 25.27 4.45 26.73
C ALA A 420 26.25 3.29 26.52
N GLN A 421 27.54 3.57 26.30
CA GLN A 421 28.58 2.53 26.23
C GLN A 421 28.63 1.70 27.52
N ARG A 422 28.64 2.36 28.70
CA ARG A 422 28.55 1.67 30.01
C ARG A 422 27.26 0.88 30.16
N HIS A 423 26.14 1.38 29.62
CA HIS A 423 24.86 0.67 29.66
C HIS A 423 24.85 -0.57 28.75
N VAL A 424 25.41 -0.47 27.55
CA VAL A 424 25.59 -1.60 26.62
C VAL A 424 26.52 -2.65 27.22
N ALA A 425 27.63 -2.24 27.85
CA ALA A 425 28.52 -3.17 28.56
C ALA A 425 27.78 -3.94 29.66
N LYS A 426 26.93 -3.26 30.45
CA LYS A 426 26.07 -3.93 31.45
C LYS A 426 25.04 -4.87 30.84
N ILE A 427 24.54 -4.58 29.64
CA ILE A 427 23.64 -5.48 28.91
C ILE A 427 24.40 -6.72 28.47
N ARG A 428 25.60 -6.57 27.90
CA ARG A 428 26.47 -7.69 27.51
C ARG A 428 26.77 -8.61 28.69
N GLU A 429 27.10 -8.04 29.85
CA GLU A 429 27.33 -8.80 31.08
C GLU A 429 26.06 -9.52 31.57
N LYS A 430 24.92 -8.83 31.56
CA LYS A 430 23.67 -9.36 32.10
C LYS A 430 22.99 -10.40 31.20
N PHE A 431 23.20 -10.34 29.90
CA PHE A 431 22.56 -11.18 28.89
C PHE A 431 23.60 -11.82 27.98
N ALA A 432 24.62 -12.44 28.57
CA ALA A 432 25.76 -13.04 27.86
C ALA A 432 25.35 -14.15 26.86
N GLU A 433 24.14 -14.72 27.00
CA GLU A 433 23.59 -15.69 26.06
C GLU A 433 23.12 -15.07 24.73
N VAL A 434 22.80 -13.78 24.73
CA VAL A 434 22.34 -13.04 23.54
C VAL A 434 23.52 -12.40 22.85
N ILE A 435 23.59 -12.53 21.53
CA ILE A 435 24.59 -11.82 20.72
C ILE A 435 24.20 -10.34 20.69
N ILE A 436 25.01 -9.52 21.34
CA ILE A 436 24.88 -8.06 21.30
C ILE A 436 25.88 -7.56 20.23
N PRO A 437 25.41 -6.95 19.13
CA PRO A 437 26.29 -6.49 18.06
C PRO A 437 27.09 -5.26 18.47
N ASP A 438 28.28 -5.09 17.88
CA ASP A 438 28.93 -3.78 17.86
C ASP A 438 28.25 -2.87 16.84
N ASP A 439 28.52 -1.57 16.90
CA ASP A 439 27.82 -0.59 16.04
C ASP A 439 28.06 -0.84 14.55
N VAL A 440 29.27 -1.30 14.21
CA VAL A 440 29.66 -1.64 12.83
C VAL A 440 28.96 -2.89 12.29
N ASP A 441 28.44 -3.74 13.18
CA ASP A 441 27.69 -4.93 12.79
C ASP A 441 26.21 -4.62 12.50
N LEU A 442 25.72 -3.43 12.87
CA LEU A 442 24.35 -3.01 12.58
C LEU A 442 24.26 -2.39 11.19
N ILE A 443 23.71 -3.13 10.24
CA ILE A 443 23.64 -2.73 8.84
C ILE A 443 22.56 -1.66 8.66
N ASP A 444 22.96 -0.48 8.18
CA ASP A 444 22.01 0.59 7.88
C ASP A 444 21.20 0.30 6.60
N PRO A 445 20.05 0.96 6.40
CA PRO A 445 19.16 0.67 5.27
C PRO A 445 19.80 0.86 3.89
N ASP A 446 20.71 1.82 3.74
CA ASP A 446 21.32 2.13 2.45
C ASP A 446 22.39 1.07 2.11
N GLN A 447 23.17 0.64 3.11
CA GLN A 447 24.06 -0.52 3.00
C GLN A 447 23.30 -1.80 2.70
N LEU A 448 22.15 -2.01 3.37
CA LEU A 448 21.30 -3.17 3.15
C LEU A 448 20.72 -3.15 1.74
N ASP A 449 20.22 -2.00 1.26
CA ASP A 449 19.75 -1.83 -0.11
C ASP A 449 20.85 -2.11 -1.14
N LEU A 450 22.09 -1.66 -0.90
CA LEU A 450 23.22 -1.93 -1.78
C LEU A 450 23.54 -3.43 -1.84
N PHE A 451 23.61 -4.10 -0.69
CA PHE A 451 23.85 -5.55 -0.59
C PHE A 451 22.75 -6.36 -1.30
N LEU A 452 21.51 -5.94 -1.11
CA LEU A 452 20.38 -6.59 -1.75
C LEU A 452 20.41 -6.34 -3.28
N SER A 453 20.81 -5.15 -3.74
CA SER A 453 20.84 -4.80 -5.17
C SER A 453 21.99 -5.47 -5.93
N SER A 454 23.08 -5.85 -5.26
CA SER A 454 24.16 -6.64 -5.87
C SER A 454 23.84 -8.13 -5.93
N SER A 455 22.79 -8.59 -5.26
CA SER A 455 22.35 -9.98 -5.29
C SER A 455 21.42 -10.21 -6.49
N ALA A 456 21.74 -11.18 -7.35
CA ALA A 456 21.00 -11.47 -8.60
C ALA A 456 19.60 -12.10 -8.41
N GLY A 457 19.04 -12.08 -7.21
CA GLY A 457 17.76 -12.71 -6.88
C GLY A 457 16.56 -11.83 -7.24
N GLY A 458 15.51 -12.45 -7.78
CA GLY A 458 14.19 -11.82 -7.97
C GLY A 458 13.50 -11.51 -6.63
N PRO A 459 12.28 -10.94 -6.66
CA PRO A 459 11.50 -10.71 -5.44
C PRO A 459 11.20 -12.03 -4.71
N TYR A 460 11.17 -11.97 -3.37
CA TYR A 460 10.77 -13.11 -2.53
C TYR A 460 9.27 -13.33 -2.60
N ASN A 461 8.83 -14.58 -2.59
CA ASN A 461 7.41 -14.89 -2.56
C ASN A 461 6.83 -14.64 -1.16
N LEU A 462 7.59 -14.92 -0.10
CA LEU A 462 7.14 -14.82 1.30
C LEU A 462 8.27 -14.38 2.23
N ALA A 463 8.00 -13.41 3.12
CA ALA A 463 8.76 -13.21 4.34
C ALA A 463 7.91 -13.61 5.55
N ALA A 464 8.45 -14.46 6.42
CA ALA A 464 7.80 -14.88 7.67
C ALA A 464 8.54 -14.27 8.87
N VAL A 465 8.08 -13.12 9.34
CA VAL A 465 8.71 -12.42 10.47
C VAL A 465 8.31 -13.08 11.79
N GLY A 466 9.10 -12.86 12.84
CA GLY A 466 8.83 -13.32 14.19
C GLY A 466 7.66 -12.66 14.92
N ASP A 467 7.65 -12.77 16.24
CA ASP A 467 6.55 -12.24 17.07
C ASP A 467 6.43 -10.71 16.99
N LEU A 468 5.20 -10.22 16.85
CA LEU A 468 4.85 -8.81 16.65
C LEU A 468 3.93 -8.28 17.75
N MET A 469 4.27 -7.09 18.27
CA MET A 469 3.37 -6.31 19.11
C MET A 469 3.72 -4.82 18.99
N THR A 470 2.94 -4.05 18.24
CA THR A 470 3.16 -2.60 18.03
C THR A 470 2.62 -1.73 19.18
N GLY A 471 2.49 -2.30 20.37
CA GLY A 471 1.93 -1.66 21.57
C GLY A 471 2.99 -1.23 22.59
N MET A 472 2.56 -1.07 23.85
CA MET A 472 3.45 -0.87 25.00
C MET A 472 4.47 0.27 24.82
N ARG A 473 5.77 0.03 24.97
CA ARG A 473 6.80 1.09 24.90
C ARG A 473 7.00 1.59 23.46
N MET A 474 6.82 0.72 22.46
CA MET A 474 6.89 1.08 21.05
C MET A 474 5.84 2.12 20.66
N ARG A 475 4.66 2.15 21.30
CA ARG A 475 3.63 3.19 21.10
C ARG A 475 4.19 4.61 21.26
N HIS A 476 5.09 4.83 22.21
CA HIS A 476 5.68 6.16 22.43
C HIS A 476 6.62 6.54 21.28
N ARG A 477 7.34 5.55 20.73
CA ARG A 477 8.18 5.73 19.56
C ARG A 477 7.35 5.99 18.31
N ILE A 478 6.32 5.20 18.04
CA ILE A 478 5.40 5.42 16.91
C ILE A 478 4.77 6.83 16.98
N ARG A 479 4.32 7.27 18.16
CA ARG A 479 3.78 8.63 18.35
C ARG A 479 4.79 9.73 18.12
N LYS A 480 6.05 9.50 18.52
CA LYS A 480 7.13 10.48 18.40
C LYS A 480 7.75 10.51 17.02
N PHE A 481 7.86 9.34 16.37
CA PHE A 481 8.69 9.05 15.20
C PHE A 481 7.90 8.73 13.93
N GLY A 482 6.57 8.59 14.03
CA GLY A 482 5.69 8.23 12.93
C GLY A 482 5.49 6.71 12.78
N PRO A 483 4.49 6.30 11.98
CA PRO A 483 4.11 4.89 11.82
C PRO A 483 5.11 4.05 11.01
N GLU A 484 5.99 4.66 10.21
CA GLU A 484 7.03 3.95 9.46
C GLU A 484 8.23 3.57 10.34
N TYR A 485 8.39 4.22 11.49
CA TYR A 485 9.56 4.10 12.34
C TYR A 485 9.93 2.65 12.73
N PRO A 486 9.01 1.79 13.23
CA PRO A 486 9.40 0.48 13.75
C PRO A 486 10.06 -0.43 12.72
N PHE A 487 9.77 -0.27 11.43
CA PHE A 487 10.23 -1.16 10.37
C PHE A 487 11.25 -0.52 9.42
N ALA A 488 11.67 0.72 9.69
CA ALA A 488 12.51 1.48 8.78
C ALA A 488 13.84 0.80 8.44
N TRP A 489 14.46 0.12 9.40
CA TRP A 489 15.76 -0.56 9.24
C TRP A 489 15.72 -1.84 8.41
N VAL A 490 14.56 -2.51 8.38
CA VAL A 490 14.35 -3.78 7.66
C VAL A 490 13.54 -3.59 6.37
N LYS A 491 13.04 -2.37 6.13
CA LYS A 491 12.25 -2.00 4.95
C LYS A 491 12.89 -2.42 3.61
N PRO A 492 14.23 -2.31 3.40
CA PRO A 492 14.92 -2.84 2.22
C PRO A 492 14.59 -4.30 1.86
N ILE A 493 14.50 -5.18 2.87
CA ILE A 493 14.15 -6.59 2.67
C ILE A 493 12.64 -6.71 2.44
N LEU A 494 11.85 -6.10 3.33
CA LEU A 494 10.38 -6.23 3.30
C LEU A 494 9.77 -5.80 1.96
N ARG A 495 10.27 -4.70 1.35
CA ARG A 495 9.76 -4.22 0.05
C ARG A 495 9.98 -5.18 -1.12
N ARG A 496 10.89 -6.15 -0.97
CA ARG A 496 11.18 -7.18 -1.97
C ARG A 496 10.32 -8.43 -1.82
N CYS A 497 9.45 -8.46 -0.82
CA CYS A 497 8.61 -9.61 -0.52
C CYS A 497 7.20 -9.37 -1.06
N ALA A 498 6.68 -10.30 -1.87
CA ALA A 498 5.31 -10.24 -2.37
C ALA A 498 4.29 -10.38 -1.23
N LEU A 499 4.59 -11.25 -0.25
CA LEU A 499 3.80 -11.48 0.96
C LEU A 499 4.68 -11.32 2.19
N ILE A 500 4.23 -10.53 3.16
CA ILE A 500 4.82 -10.46 4.50
C ILE A 500 3.78 -10.94 5.50
N THR A 501 4.17 -11.95 6.30
CA THR A 501 3.37 -12.51 7.39
C THR A 501 4.18 -12.63 8.68
N GLY A 502 3.51 -12.95 9.79
CA GLY A 502 4.10 -13.19 11.10
C GLY A 502 3.05 -13.43 12.17
N ASN A 503 3.49 -13.57 13.43
CA ASN A 503 2.59 -13.78 14.58
C ASN A 503 2.24 -12.44 15.25
N LEU A 504 0.97 -12.03 15.17
CA LEU A 504 0.46 -10.90 15.92
C LEU A 504 0.10 -11.35 17.35
N GLU A 505 1.05 -11.21 18.25
CA GLU A 505 0.91 -11.68 19.62
C GLU A 505 0.09 -10.71 20.49
N GLY A 506 0.18 -9.41 20.23
CA GLY A 506 -0.59 -8.41 20.96
C GLY A 506 -2.00 -8.20 20.39
N PRO A 507 -3.09 -8.50 21.12
CA PRO A 507 -4.44 -8.23 20.62
C PRO A 507 -4.72 -6.73 20.56
N PHE A 508 -5.53 -6.32 19.59
CA PHE A 508 -6.03 -4.97 19.49
C PHE A 508 -7.28 -4.79 20.36
N SER A 509 -7.31 -3.72 21.17
CA SER A 509 -8.55 -3.31 21.83
C SER A 509 -8.63 -1.82 22.18
N SER A 510 -9.79 -1.21 21.92
CA SER A 510 -10.11 0.19 22.22
C SER A 510 -10.60 0.43 23.65
N ASN A 511 -11.27 -0.55 24.26
CA ASN A 511 -11.94 -0.39 25.57
C ASN A 511 -10.96 -0.03 26.68
N SER A 512 -11.10 1.17 27.24
CA SER A 512 -10.14 1.82 28.13
C SER A 512 -10.30 1.49 29.62
N ASP A 513 -10.86 0.35 29.99
CA ASP A 513 -10.98 0.02 31.41
C ASP A 513 -10.67 -1.44 31.69
N LYS A 514 -10.01 -1.66 32.85
CA LYS A 514 -9.83 -2.96 33.49
C LYS A 514 -11.19 -3.51 33.94
N ALA A 515 -12.16 -3.63 33.04
CA ALA A 515 -13.43 -4.26 33.35
C ALA A 515 -13.19 -5.78 33.42
N GLU A 516 -13.13 -6.26 34.66
CA GLU A 516 -13.46 -7.63 35.08
C GLU A 516 -12.67 -8.78 34.46
N THR A 517 -11.34 -8.68 34.47
CA THR A 517 -10.55 -9.92 34.54
C THR A 517 -9.79 -9.95 35.87
N THR A 518 -10.17 -10.88 36.74
CA THR A 518 -9.47 -11.19 38.00
C THR A 518 -8.13 -11.93 37.75
N ARG A 519 -7.60 -11.92 36.51
CA ARG A 519 -6.46 -12.75 36.10
C ARG A 519 -5.39 -11.95 35.35
N ASN A 520 -4.12 -12.24 35.67
CA ASN A 520 -2.89 -11.61 35.19
C ASN A 520 -2.60 -11.76 33.68
N TYR A 521 -3.37 -11.15 32.78
CA TYR A 521 -3.02 -11.06 31.35
C TYR A 521 -2.75 -9.62 30.91
N SER A 522 -1.70 -9.44 30.10
CA SER A 522 -0.82 -8.26 30.15
C SER A 522 -0.79 -7.42 28.88
N TYR A 523 -1.23 -7.96 27.72
CA TYR A 523 -1.10 -7.28 26.42
C TYR A 523 -2.39 -6.64 25.93
N LYS A 524 -2.26 -5.39 25.52
CA LYS A 524 -3.30 -4.59 24.86
C LYS A 524 -2.64 -3.61 23.90
N VAL A 525 -3.05 -3.65 22.65
CA VAL A 525 -2.56 -2.74 21.61
C VAL A 525 -3.73 -1.86 21.14
N ASP A 526 -3.46 -0.56 20.95
CA ASP A 526 -4.46 0.36 20.38
C ASP A 526 -4.74 -0.06 18.92
N PRO A 527 -6.00 -0.25 18.50
CA PRO A 527 -6.34 -0.63 17.13
C PRO A 527 -5.73 0.26 16.04
N LYS A 528 -5.46 1.54 16.33
CA LYS A 528 -4.79 2.45 15.39
C LYS A 528 -3.37 2.00 15.02
N SER A 529 -2.74 1.19 15.87
CA SER A 529 -1.40 0.67 15.64
C SER A 529 -1.35 -0.39 14.52
N ALA A 530 -2.50 -0.95 14.09
CA ALA A 530 -2.56 -1.83 12.93
C ALA A 530 -2.14 -1.14 11.62
N SER A 531 -2.32 0.18 11.52
CA SER A 531 -1.86 0.96 10.36
C SER A 531 -0.34 0.93 10.17
N VAL A 532 0.43 0.75 11.24
CA VAL A 532 1.89 0.59 11.20
C VAL A 532 2.25 -0.69 10.44
N LEU A 533 1.56 -1.79 10.73
CA LEU A 533 1.75 -3.08 10.07
C LEU A 533 1.38 -2.98 8.58
N ARG A 534 0.21 -2.42 8.25
CA ARG A 534 -0.18 -2.30 6.84
C ARG A 534 0.79 -1.44 6.03
N ARG A 535 1.29 -0.34 6.59
CA ARG A 535 2.28 0.55 5.93
C ARG A 535 3.63 -0.12 5.70
N ALA A 536 3.99 -1.07 6.57
CA ALA A 536 5.21 -1.88 6.40
C ALA A 536 5.05 -3.03 5.39
N GLY A 537 3.85 -3.20 4.81
CA GLY A 537 3.59 -4.20 3.77
C GLY A 537 2.98 -5.51 4.27
N PHE A 538 2.65 -5.63 5.55
CA PHE A 538 1.97 -6.82 6.07
C PHE A 538 0.62 -7.00 5.37
N ALA A 539 0.43 -8.19 4.81
CA ALA A 539 -0.78 -8.55 4.06
C ALA A 539 -1.57 -9.66 4.75
N ALA A 540 -0.92 -10.47 5.60
CA ALA A 540 -1.57 -11.46 6.44
C ALA A 540 -0.85 -11.58 7.79
N LEU A 541 -1.57 -11.95 8.85
CA LEU A 541 -1.00 -12.19 10.19
C LEU A 541 -1.74 -13.33 10.88
N THR A 542 -1.00 -14.24 11.54
CA THR A 542 -1.62 -15.21 12.44
C THR A 542 -1.97 -14.54 13.76
N ILE A 543 -3.13 -14.89 14.31
CA ILE A 543 -3.52 -14.55 15.68
C ILE A 543 -3.58 -15.80 16.58
N ALA A 544 -3.08 -16.93 16.08
CA ALA A 544 -3.03 -18.19 16.82
C ALA A 544 -1.95 -18.13 17.89
N ASN A 545 -2.26 -17.63 19.09
CA ASN A 545 -1.29 -17.54 20.17
C ASN A 545 -1.96 -17.52 21.55
N ASN A 546 -1.12 -17.56 22.58
CA ASN A 546 -1.51 -17.54 23.99
C ASN A 546 -2.09 -16.18 24.44
N HIS A 547 -1.83 -15.09 23.73
CA HIS A 547 -2.19 -13.73 24.11
C HIS A 547 -3.43 -13.16 23.41
N VAL A 548 -3.98 -13.85 22.41
CA VAL A 548 -5.12 -13.34 21.62
C VAL A 548 -6.36 -13.03 22.47
N GLN A 549 -6.52 -13.71 23.62
CA GLN A 549 -7.61 -13.47 24.58
C GLN A 549 -7.21 -12.62 25.80
N ASP A 550 -6.06 -11.94 25.79
CA ASP A 550 -5.66 -11.04 26.89
C ASP A 550 -6.69 -9.91 27.12
N CYS A 551 -7.40 -9.51 26.05
CA CYS A 551 -8.51 -8.55 26.09
C CYS A 551 -9.89 -9.24 26.04
N GLY A 552 -9.96 -10.52 26.42
CA GLY A 552 -11.16 -11.35 26.35
C GLY A 552 -11.61 -11.66 24.91
N ARG A 553 -12.75 -12.34 24.77
CA ARG A 553 -13.32 -12.72 23.47
C ARG A 553 -13.77 -11.52 22.64
N ALA A 554 -14.22 -10.45 23.28
CA ALA A 554 -14.49 -9.18 22.62
C ALA A 554 -13.22 -8.59 21.98
N GLY A 555 -12.06 -8.69 22.66
CA GLY A 555 -10.77 -8.31 22.09
C GLY A 555 -10.34 -9.15 20.89
N VAL A 556 -10.70 -10.44 20.85
CA VAL A 556 -10.48 -11.29 19.66
C VAL A 556 -11.27 -10.75 18.47
N LEU A 557 -12.56 -10.50 18.65
CA LEU A 557 -13.42 -9.95 17.60
C LEU A 557 -12.92 -8.58 17.13
N GLU A 558 -12.57 -7.69 18.06
CA GLU A 558 -12.02 -6.37 17.73
C GLU A 558 -10.68 -6.47 17.00
N THR A 559 -9.85 -7.46 17.32
CA THR A 559 -8.59 -7.75 16.61
C THR A 559 -8.87 -8.17 15.17
N LEU A 560 -9.80 -9.11 14.95
CA LEU A 560 -10.23 -9.55 13.63
C LEU A 560 -10.77 -8.37 12.80
N ASP A 561 -11.70 -7.59 13.36
CA ASP A 561 -12.27 -6.40 12.72
C ASP A 561 -11.19 -5.38 12.38
N THR A 562 -10.20 -5.22 13.27
CA THR A 562 -9.13 -4.22 13.10
C THR A 562 -8.21 -4.62 11.96
N LEU A 563 -7.82 -5.89 11.87
CA LEU A 563 -7.00 -6.41 10.78
C LEU A 563 -7.74 -6.31 9.44
N GLU A 564 -9.01 -6.71 9.41
CA GLU A 564 -9.88 -6.61 8.23
C GLU A 564 -10.01 -5.16 7.74
N ARG A 565 -10.30 -4.21 8.65
CA ARG A 565 -10.37 -2.76 8.34
C ARG A 565 -9.06 -2.20 7.76
N HIS A 566 -7.93 -2.84 8.03
CA HIS A 566 -6.62 -2.44 7.50
C HIS A 566 -6.16 -3.29 6.30
N SER A 567 -7.06 -4.10 5.75
CA SER A 567 -6.78 -5.02 4.63
C SER A 567 -5.62 -5.98 4.93
N ILE A 568 -5.53 -6.44 6.17
CA ILE A 568 -4.62 -7.50 6.61
C ILE A 568 -5.48 -8.75 6.86
N LYS A 569 -5.23 -9.82 6.10
CA LYS A 569 -5.94 -11.09 6.32
C LYS A 569 -5.49 -11.71 7.63
N SER A 570 -6.43 -11.93 8.55
CA SER A 570 -6.17 -12.75 9.73
C SER A 570 -6.30 -14.23 9.37
N TYR A 571 -5.56 -15.09 10.06
CA TYR A 571 -5.70 -16.54 9.99
C TYR A 571 -5.24 -17.19 11.31
N GLY A 572 -5.54 -18.47 11.47
CA GLY A 572 -5.24 -19.21 12.70
C GLY A 572 -6.06 -18.78 13.92
N GLY A 573 -7.11 -18.00 13.70
CA GLY A 573 -8.10 -17.64 14.69
C GLY A 573 -9.29 -16.98 14.00
N GLY A 574 -10.45 -17.05 14.64
CA GLY A 574 -11.71 -16.71 13.98
C GLY A 574 -12.80 -16.33 14.96
N ARG A 575 -13.96 -15.99 14.41
CA ARG A 575 -15.15 -15.59 15.17
C ARG A 575 -15.80 -16.79 15.87
N ASP A 576 -15.56 -17.96 15.33
CA ASP A 576 -16.04 -19.26 15.78
C ASP A 576 -15.00 -20.34 15.44
N GLN A 577 -15.30 -21.60 15.78
CA GLN A 577 -14.38 -22.71 15.52
C GLN A 577 -14.21 -23.02 14.03
N ALA A 578 -15.21 -22.77 13.19
CA ALA A 578 -15.11 -23.06 11.76
C ALA A 578 -14.18 -22.05 11.07
N THR A 579 -14.47 -20.76 11.25
CA THR A 579 -13.71 -19.64 10.70
C THR A 579 -12.30 -19.53 11.26
N ALA A 580 -12.04 -20.02 12.49
CA ALA A 580 -10.69 -20.05 13.03
C ALA A 580 -9.72 -20.89 12.18
N HIS A 581 -10.27 -21.94 11.56
CA HIS A 581 -9.55 -22.89 10.70
C HIS A 581 -9.59 -22.51 9.21
N ASP A 582 -10.07 -21.31 8.88
CA ASP A 582 -10.00 -20.81 7.50
C ASP A 582 -8.59 -20.34 7.15
N PRO A 583 -8.11 -20.68 5.94
CA PRO A 583 -6.80 -20.26 5.48
C PRO A 583 -6.82 -18.81 4.98
N ALA A 584 -5.69 -18.12 5.12
CA ALA A 584 -5.45 -16.92 4.33
C ALA A 584 -4.76 -17.32 3.02
N ILE A 585 -5.47 -17.16 1.90
CA ILE A 585 -4.91 -17.37 0.56
C ILE A 585 -4.43 -16.04 -0.02
N PHE A 586 -3.18 -16.02 -0.48
CA PHE A 586 -2.55 -14.90 -1.15
C PHE A 586 -2.23 -15.25 -2.60
N ASN A 587 -2.73 -14.43 -3.53
CA ASN A 587 -2.41 -14.53 -4.95
C ASN A 587 -1.13 -13.72 -5.22
N GLY A 588 0.04 -14.37 -5.18
CA GLY A 588 1.29 -13.77 -5.61
C GLY A 588 1.32 -13.57 -7.13
N VAL A 589 2.42 -12.98 -7.63
CA VAL A 589 2.59 -12.76 -9.08
C VAL A 589 2.69 -14.10 -9.81
N ASP A 590 3.49 -15.03 -9.27
CA ASP A 590 3.79 -16.32 -9.92
C ASP A 590 3.41 -17.55 -9.08
N VAL A 591 3.12 -17.37 -7.78
CA VAL A 591 2.81 -18.46 -6.83
C VAL A 591 1.66 -18.04 -5.94
N ARG A 592 0.64 -18.88 -5.84
CA ARG A 592 -0.45 -18.76 -4.85
C ARG A 592 -0.06 -19.48 -3.56
N ILE A 593 -0.07 -18.74 -2.46
CA ILE A 593 0.35 -19.23 -1.14
C ILE A 593 -0.86 -19.29 -0.21
N GLY A 594 -1.09 -20.46 0.39
CA GLY A 594 -2.03 -20.66 1.48
C GLY A 594 -1.34 -20.61 2.84
N LEU A 595 -1.94 -19.91 3.79
CA LEU A 595 -1.45 -19.77 5.15
C LEU A 595 -2.42 -20.39 6.15
N LEU A 596 -1.90 -21.24 7.03
CA LEU A 596 -2.64 -21.78 8.18
C LEU A 596 -1.89 -21.44 9.48
N GLY A 597 -2.61 -21.29 10.58
CA GLY A 597 -2.06 -20.89 11.86
C GLY A 597 -2.63 -21.72 13.00
N TYR A 598 -1.82 -22.17 13.96
CA TYR A 598 -2.31 -22.99 15.07
C TYR A 598 -1.68 -22.64 16.42
N TYR A 599 -2.48 -22.83 17.48
CA TYR A 599 -2.03 -22.81 18.86
C TYR A 599 -2.65 -23.97 19.65
N TRP A 600 -1.81 -24.74 20.33
CA TRP A 600 -2.19 -26.02 20.92
C TRP A 600 -3.15 -25.91 22.11
N ASN A 601 -3.03 -24.83 22.89
CA ASN A 601 -3.70 -24.72 24.17
C ASN A 601 -5.19 -24.38 24.00
N ARG A 602 -6.07 -25.23 24.56
CA ARG A 602 -7.54 -25.05 24.53
C ARG A 602 -8.00 -23.74 25.17
N ARG A 603 -7.16 -23.11 25.99
CA ARG A 603 -7.46 -21.90 26.74
C ARG A 603 -7.92 -20.73 25.86
N THR A 604 -7.17 -20.41 24.81
CA THR A 604 -7.48 -19.29 23.91
C THR A 604 -8.20 -19.74 22.64
N ALA A 605 -8.58 -21.01 22.58
CA ALA A 605 -9.19 -21.61 21.39
C ALA A 605 -10.59 -21.07 21.09
N ALA A 606 -10.88 -21.02 19.79
CA ALA A 606 -12.24 -20.97 19.29
C ALA A 606 -12.98 -22.28 19.63
N ARG A 607 -14.26 -22.18 19.99
CA ARG A 607 -15.06 -23.35 20.42
C ARG A 607 -16.53 -23.11 20.07
N GLY A 608 -17.12 -23.97 19.23
CA GLY A 608 -18.48 -23.72 18.75
C GLY A 608 -18.57 -22.33 18.12
N ASP A 609 -19.46 -21.50 18.66
CA ASP A 609 -19.72 -20.11 18.28
C ASP A 609 -18.78 -19.08 18.95
N LEU A 610 -17.83 -19.51 19.77
CA LEU A 610 -16.97 -18.60 20.53
C LEU A 610 -15.64 -18.31 19.81
N PRO A 611 -15.19 -17.03 19.75
CA PRO A 611 -14.01 -16.61 18.99
C PRO A 611 -12.67 -16.92 19.67
N GLY A 612 -11.65 -17.28 18.91
CA GLY A 612 -10.32 -17.59 19.45
C GLY A 612 -9.36 -18.21 18.43
N SER A 613 -8.26 -18.78 18.90
CA SER A 613 -7.26 -19.46 18.07
C SER A 613 -7.75 -20.79 17.51
N ALA A 614 -7.28 -21.15 16.32
CA ALA A 614 -7.39 -22.51 15.79
C ALA A 614 -6.51 -23.47 16.58
N ARG A 615 -7.04 -24.66 16.86
CA ARG A 615 -6.28 -25.70 17.57
C ARG A 615 -5.67 -26.65 16.57
N ASP A 616 -4.47 -27.12 16.85
CA ASP A 616 -3.77 -28.15 16.10
C ASP A 616 -4.28 -29.58 16.42
N LEU A 617 -5.60 -29.78 16.52
CA LEU A 617 -6.15 -31.13 16.67
C LEU A 617 -5.92 -31.93 15.38
N PRO A 618 -5.38 -33.16 15.44
CA PRO A 618 -4.97 -33.92 14.26
C PRO A 618 -6.03 -33.97 13.15
N GLU A 619 -7.28 -34.23 13.50
CA GLU A 619 -8.39 -34.38 12.56
C GLU A 619 -8.76 -33.05 11.88
N LEU A 620 -8.61 -31.93 12.59
CA LEU A 620 -8.86 -30.59 12.04
C LEU A 620 -7.70 -30.17 11.13
N VAL A 621 -6.46 -30.43 11.55
CA VAL A 621 -5.25 -30.13 10.77
C VAL A 621 -5.27 -30.89 9.43
N GLU A 622 -5.56 -32.19 9.46
CA GLU A 622 -5.67 -33.02 8.25
C GLU A 622 -6.75 -32.49 7.31
N ARG A 623 -7.95 -32.19 7.85
CA ARG A 623 -9.05 -31.59 7.08
C ARG A 623 -8.63 -30.26 6.43
N ASP A 624 -7.98 -29.38 7.18
CA ASP A 624 -7.65 -28.03 6.72
C ASP A 624 -6.59 -28.07 5.61
N LEU A 625 -5.54 -28.87 5.79
CA LEU A 625 -4.50 -29.06 4.79
C LEU A 625 -5.05 -29.73 3.51
N ALA A 626 -5.86 -30.78 3.66
CA ALA A 626 -6.50 -31.45 2.51
C ALA A 626 -7.41 -30.50 1.72
N ARG A 627 -8.20 -29.66 2.40
CA ARG A 627 -9.08 -28.66 1.76
C ARG A 627 -8.28 -27.55 1.08
N LEU A 628 -7.18 -27.10 1.68
CA LEU A 628 -6.38 -26.00 1.15
C LEU A 628 -5.53 -26.44 -0.06
N ARG A 629 -5.01 -27.67 -0.05
CA ARG A 629 -4.07 -28.17 -1.05
C ARG A 629 -4.47 -27.94 -2.51
N PRO A 630 -5.70 -28.24 -2.97
CA PRO A 630 -6.07 -28.05 -4.38
C PRO A 630 -6.25 -26.57 -4.77
N LEU A 631 -6.26 -25.65 -3.81
CA LEU A 631 -6.54 -24.23 -4.06
C LEU A 631 -5.29 -23.38 -4.26
N VAL A 632 -4.11 -23.89 -3.88
CA VAL A 632 -2.86 -23.12 -3.78
C VAL A 632 -1.66 -23.93 -4.26
N ASP A 633 -0.61 -23.24 -4.68
CA ASP A 633 0.65 -23.85 -5.13
C ASP A 633 1.55 -24.23 -3.94
N ARG A 634 1.53 -23.40 -2.88
CA ARG A 634 2.33 -23.62 -1.66
C ARG A 634 1.53 -23.41 -0.39
N ILE A 635 1.79 -24.20 0.64
CA ILE A 635 1.20 -24.05 1.97
C ILE A 635 2.30 -23.77 3.01
N ALA A 636 2.19 -22.64 3.72
CA ALA A 636 3.01 -22.36 4.89
C ALA A 636 2.14 -22.43 6.16
N VAL A 637 2.64 -23.14 7.18
CA VAL A 637 1.96 -23.30 8.47
C VAL A 637 2.73 -22.54 9.55
N MET A 638 2.05 -21.60 10.21
CA MET A 638 2.59 -20.84 11.34
C MET A 638 2.10 -21.46 12.65
N VAL A 639 3.01 -21.79 13.57
CA VAL A 639 2.63 -22.50 14.79
C VAL A 639 3.21 -21.81 16.01
N HIS A 640 2.39 -21.62 17.03
CA HIS A 640 2.80 -21.02 18.29
C HIS A 640 2.95 -22.14 19.33
N TRP A 641 4.17 -22.45 19.79
CA TRP A 641 4.42 -23.68 20.57
C TRP A 641 5.68 -23.62 21.45
N GLY A 642 6.04 -24.75 22.05
CA GLY A 642 7.26 -24.85 22.84
C GLY A 642 7.24 -24.02 24.14
N ILE A 643 8.43 -23.76 24.66
CA ILE A 643 8.64 -23.16 25.98
C ILE A 643 9.48 -21.89 25.82
N PRO A 644 9.09 -20.74 26.40
CA PRO A 644 9.85 -19.51 26.33
C PRO A 644 11.31 -19.68 26.74
N TYR A 645 12.22 -19.16 25.90
CA TYR A 645 13.67 -19.16 26.09
C TYR A 645 14.35 -20.54 26.12
N GLN A 646 13.69 -21.60 25.66
CA GLN A 646 14.35 -22.88 25.42
C GLN A 646 14.86 -22.98 23.98
N ARG A 647 16.16 -23.27 23.81
CA ARG A 647 16.81 -23.34 22.49
C ARG A 647 16.52 -24.62 21.71
N GLN A 648 16.15 -25.68 22.41
CA GLN A 648 15.79 -26.94 21.77
C GLN A 648 14.27 -27.08 21.76
N PRO A 649 13.65 -27.42 20.62
CA PRO A 649 12.23 -27.73 20.57
C PRO A 649 11.97 -29.03 21.34
N THR A 650 10.77 -29.17 21.87
CA THR A 650 10.37 -30.42 22.54
C THR A 650 10.17 -31.53 21.51
N GLU A 651 10.23 -32.79 21.93
CA GLU A 651 9.97 -33.91 21.02
C GLU A 651 8.54 -33.86 20.45
N GLU A 652 7.58 -33.40 21.24
CA GLU A 652 6.20 -33.18 20.79
C GLU A 652 6.12 -32.12 19.68
N ASP A 653 6.86 -31.01 19.80
CA ASP A 653 6.94 -29.98 18.76
C ASP A 653 7.58 -30.54 17.47
N ARG A 654 8.60 -31.40 17.59
CA ARG A 654 9.25 -32.08 16.44
C ARG A 654 8.30 -33.01 15.70
N ILE A 655 7.63 -33.89 16.44
CA ILE A 655 6.65 -34.84 15.89
C ILE A 655 5.54 -34.07 15.16
N LYS A 656 5.01 -33.04 15.80
CA LYS A 656 3.93 -32.21 15.23
C LYS A 656 4.37 -31.44 13.99
N ALA A 657 5.58 -30.86 14.00
CA ALA A 657 6.12 -30.14 12.86
C ALA A 657 6.26 -31.05 11.63
N ARG A 658 6.79 -32.27 11.81
CA ARG A 658 6.88 -33.28 10.75
C ARG A 658 5.51 -33.74 10.26
N GLN A 659 4.53 -33.87 11.17
CA GLN A 659 3.16 -34.22 10.81
C GLN A 659 2.51 -33.17 9.88
N PHE A 660 2.75 -31.86 10.08
CA PHE A 660 2.26 -30.83 9.15
C PHE A 660 2.83 -31.01 7.73
N ILE A 661 4.13 -31.34 7.62
CA ILE A 661 4.77 -31.63 6.32
C ILE A 661 4.20 -32.91 5.71
N ASP A 662 4.02 -33.97 6.50
CA ASP A 662 3.45 -35.24 6.03
C ASP A 662 2.01 -35.09 5.52
N LEU A 663 1.26 -34.12 6.04
CA LEU A 663 -0.09 -33.76 5.61
C LEU A 663 -0.13 -32.73 4.45
N GLY A 664 1.03 -32.33 3.91
CA GLY A 664 1.13 -31.55 2.67
C GLY A 664 1.50 -30.07 2.82
N ALA A 665 1.98 -29.65 4.00
CA ALA A 665 2.61 -28.33 4.16
C ALA A 665 3.96 -28.27 3.43
N ASP A 666 4.26 -27.13 2.79
CA ASP A 666 5.53 -26.89 2.11
C ASP A 666 6.56 -26.22 3.03
N ALA A 667 6.13 -25.57 4.12
CA ALA A 667 6.99 -24.99 5.14
C ALA A 667 6.26 -24.90 6.49
N VAL A 668 7.00 -25.06 7.59
CA VAL A 668 6.48 -24.85 8.95
C VAL A 668 7.33 -23.81 9.66
N ILE A 669 6.68 -22.78 10.22
CA ILE A 669 7.34 -21.65 10.89
C ILE A 669 6.81 -21.53 12.32
N GLY A 670 7.69 -21.74 13.29
CA GLY A 670 7.40 -21.70 14.71
C GLY A 670 7.60 -20.33 15.35
N HIS A 671 6.82 -20.07 16.39
CA HIS A 671 6.75 -18.85 17.21
C HIS A 671 6.61 -19.22 18.69
N HIS A 672 6.74 -18.24 19.61
CA HIS A 672 6.60 -18.33 21.09
C HIS A 672 7.88 -18.51 21.92
N PRO A 673 8.91 -19.29 21.54
CA PRO A 673 10.12 -19.39 22.34
C PRO A 673 10.84 -18.04 22.53
N HIS A 674 10.52 -17.03 21.70
CA HIS A 674 11.12 -15.69 21.65
C HIS A 674 12.62 -15.66 21.35
N ILE A 675 13.20 -16.83 21.06
CA ILE A 675 14.60 -17.02 20.70
C ILE A 675 14.70 -17.95 19.50
N LEU A 676 15.88 -18.00 18.89
CA LEU A 676 16.20 -18.90 17.81
C LEU A 676 16.14 -20.36 18.26
N GLN A 677 15.47 -21.20 17.47
CA GLN A 677 15.55 -22.65 17.56
C GLN A 677 16.06 -23.23 16.22
N PRO A 678 16.42 -24.52 16.15
CA PRO A 678 16.94 -25.16 14.94
C PRO A 678 16.06 -24.99 13.71
N VAL A 679 16.68 -25.11 12.54
CA VAL A 679 16.02 -25.38 11.26
C VAL A 679 16.25 -26.85 10.91
N GLU A 680 15.19 -27.53 10.51
CA GLU A 680 15.24 -28.91 10.04
C GLU A 680 14.73 -29.00 8.61
N ILE A 681 15.40 -29.78 7.77
CA ILE A 681 14.89 -30.15 6.46
C ILE A 681 14.30 -31.54 6.57
N TYR A 682 12.98 -31.65 6.42
CA TYR A 682 12.26 -32.91 6.48
C TYR A 682 11.50 -33.11 5.17
N ARG A 683 11.82 -34.19 4.44
CA ARG A 683 11.24 -34.52 3.11
C ARG A 683 11.32 -33.35 2.12
N GLY A 684 12.49 -32.70 2.06
CA GLY A 684 12.73 -31.57 1.16
C GLY A 684 11.98 -30.29 1.54
N ARG A 685 11.43 -30.20 2.76
CA ARG A 685 10.68 -29.04 3.25
C ARG A 685 11.31 -28.45 4.52
N PRO A 686 11.41 -27.11 4.63
CA PRO A 686 11.96 -26.47 5.80
C PRO A 686 10.96 -26.40 6.96
N ILE A 687 11.45 -26.77 8.15
CA ILE A 687 10.81 -26.58 9.45
C ILE A 687 11.70 -25.62 10.25
N LEU A 688 11.21 -24.43 10.53
CA LEU A 688 11.89 -23.46 11.40
C LEU A 688 11.21 -23.50 12.76
N TYR A 689 11.82 -24.13 13.76
CA TYR A 689 11.14 -24.37 15.05
C TYR A 689 10.83 -23.10 15.84
N SER A 690 11.64 -22.05 15.66
CA SER A 690 11.34 -20.71 16.17
C SER A 690 12.17 -19.67 15.43
N VAL A 691 11.49 -18.68 14.86
CA VAL A 691 12.14 -17.51 14.24
C VAL A 691 12.39 -16.37 15.23
N GLY A 692 11.86 -16.46 16.45
CA GLY A 692 12.06 -15.50 17.53
C GLY A 692 11.16 -14.25 17.47
N ASN A 693 11.59 -13.16 18.12
CA ASN A 693 10.84 -11.90 18.20
C ASN A 693 11.22 -10.97 17.07
N PHE A 694 10.28 -10.24 16.46
CA PHE A 694 10.61 -9.22 15.46
C PHE A 694 10.41 -7.80 16.03
N ALA A 695 9.33 -7.12 15.63
CA ALA A 695 8.96 -5.81 16.16
C ALA A 695 8.05 -5.97 17.39
N PHE A 696 8.66 -6.05 18.57
CA PHE A 696 7.96 -6.32 19.82
C PHE A 696 8.05 -5.16 20.81
N GLY A 697 6.93 -4.57 21.22
CA GLY A 697 6.91 -3.37 22.07
C GLY A 697 7.21 -3.60 23.56
N SER A 698 7.46 -4.85 23.96
CA SER A 698 7.82 -5.21 25.33
C SER A 698 9.32 -5.04 25.58
N GLY A 699 9.73 -5.01 26.85
CA GLY A 699 11.16 -4.93 27.21
C GLY A 699 11.89 -6.28 27.15
N ASN A 700 11.45 -7.20 26.27
CA ASN A 700 11.92 -8.58 26.25
C ASN A 700 13.44 -8.63 26.18
N SER A 701 14.03 -9.19 27.22
CA SER A 701 15.44 -8.96 27.56
C SER A 701 16.36 -10.05 27.03
N LYS A 702 15.80 -11.06 26.36
CA LYS A 702 16.52 -12.18 25.77
C LYS A 702 16.06 -12.49 24.34
N GLY A 703 15.38 -11.55 23.69
CA GLY A 703 14.83 -11.77 22.36
C GLY A 703 15.94 -11.98 21.33
N GLU A 704 15.84 -13.06 20.56
CA GLU A 704 16.65 -13.30 19.35
C GLU A 704 15.71 -13.33 18.14
N CYS A 705 16.23 -13.11 16.92
CA CYS A 705 15.44 -13.15 15.70
C CYS A 705 16.25 -13.58 14.49
N ILE A 706 15.60 -14.36 13.63
CA ILE A 706 15.95 -14.47 12.22
C ILE A 706 14.76 -14.02 11.36
N LEU A 707 15.06 -13.50 10.18
CA LEU A 707 14.07 -13.16 9.16
C LEU A 707 14.24 -14.09 7.95
N PRO A 708 13.42 -15.16 7.86
CA PRO A 708 13.38 -16.04 6.70
C PRO A 708 12.58 -15.43 5.54
N CYS A 709 13.19 -15.42 4.35
CA CYS A 709 12.62 -14.99 3.08
C CYS A 709 12.67 -16.14 2.07
N PHE A 710 11.50 -16.57 1.60
CA PHE A 710 11.33 -17.74 0.74
C PHE A 710 11.17 -17.34 -0.72
N HIS A 711 11.83 -18.10 -1.58
CA HIS A 711 11.51 -18.21 -3.00
C HIS A 711 11.02 -19.63 -3.29
N PHE A 712 9.77 -19.75 -3.74
CA PHE A 712 9.16 -21.03 -4.04
C PHE A 712 9.30 -21.32 -5.54
N GLY A 713 10.39 -21.98 -5.92
CA GLY A 713 10.57 -22.53 -7.26
C GLY A 713 9.76 -23.80 -7.47
N ILE A 714 9.69 -24.28 -8.73
CA ILE A 714 9.04 -25.55 -9.08
C ILE A 714 9.87 -26.73 -8.53
N GLU A 715 11.18 -26.72 -8.81
CA GLU A 715 12.11 -27.81 -8.49
C GLU A 715 12.82 -27.66 -7.14
N GLN A 716 12.77 -26.48 -6.53
CA GLN A 716 13.45 -26.20 -5.27
C GLN A 716 12.76 -25.08 -4.48
N ILE A 717 13.02 -25.04 -3.18
CA ILE A 717 12.71 -23.92 -2.30
C ILE A 717 14.02 -23.26 -1.90
N ASP A 718 14.20 -22.01 -2.30
CA ASP A 718 15.33 -21.20 -1.83
C ASP A 718 14.90 -20.37 -0.62
N LEU A 719 15.77 -20.32 0.38
CA LEU A 719 15.49 -19.65 1.65
C LEU A 719 16.69 -18.79 2.06
N ASP A 720 16.49 -17.48 2.07
CA ASP A 720 17.44 -16.50 2.60
C ASP A 720 17.08 -16.18 4.05
N ILE A 721 18.01 -16.42 4.98
CA ILE A 721 17.82 -16.17 6.41
C ILE A 721 18.73 -15.02 6.84
N TYR A 722 18.11 -13.92 7.25
CA TYR A 722 18.82 -12.75 7.76
C TYR A 722 18.85 -12.77 9.30
N PRO A 723 20.02 -12.63 9.95
CA PRO A 723 20.08 -12.44 11.39
C PRO A 723 19.60 -11.02 11.76
N VAL A 724 18.69 -10.91 12.72
CA VAL A 724 18.06 -9.63 13.09
C VAL A 724 18.22 -9.37 14.59
N TYR A 725 18.75 -8.21 14.92
CA TYR A 725 18.88 -7.73 16.29
C TYR A 725 17.54 -7.17 16.79
N VAL A 726 17.11 -7.61 17.98
CA VAL A 726 15.80 -7.26 18.57
C VAL A 726 15.82 -7.04 20.10
N GLN A 727 17.00 -6.87 20.69
CA GLN A 727 17.16 -6.58 22.12
C GLN A 727 16.74 -5.15 22.51
N ASN A 728 15.49 -4.95 22.95
CA ASN A 728 14.94 -3.63 23.29
C ASN A 728 15.56 -2.94 24.52
N ARG A 729 16.35 -3.65 25.34
CA ARG A 729 17.09 -2.99 26.43
C ARG A 729 18.28 -2.18 25.93
N ASP A 730 18.79 -2.53 24.76
CA ASP A 730 19.86 -1.80 24.12
C ASP A 730 19.29 -0.49 23.55
N PRO A 731 19.75 0.68 24.03
CA PRO A 731 19.24 1.96 23.56
C PRO A 731 19.52 2.21 22.07
N ARG A 732 20.46 1.45 21.47
CA ARG A 732 20.78 1.51 20.04
C ARG A 732 19.71 0.88 19.16
N LEU A 733 18.96 -0.10 19.67
CA LEU A 733 17.88 -0.75 18.91
C LEU A 733 16.65 0.15 18.81
N ASP A 734 16.27 0.74 19.95
CA ASP A 734 15.10 1.62 20.12
C ASP A 734 13.80 1.11 19.46
N TYR A 735 13.50 -0.19 19.63
CA TYR A 735 12.31 -0.85 19.07
C TYR A 735 12.23 -0.89 17.54
N GLN A 736 13.38 -0.83 16.86
CA GLN A 736 13.50 -1.07 15.42
C GLN A 736 14.31 -2.34 15.20
N PRO A 737 13.77 -3.43 14.62
CA PRO A 737 14.57 -4.58 14.23
C PRO A 737 15.65 -4.16 13.24
N LYS A 738 16.88 -4.66 13.40
CA LYS A 738 18.03 -4.28 12.54
C LYS A 738 18.76 -5.53 12.05
N VAL A 739 19.11 -5.57 10.78
CA VAL A 739 19.92 -6.68 10.25
C VAL A 739 21.32 -6.60 10.85
N MET A 740 21.85 -7.74 11.30
CA MET A 740 23.23 -7.87 11.75
C MET A 740 24.10 -8.36 10.60
N GLY A 741 25.28 -7.78 10.42
CA GLY A 741 26.36 -8.29 9.59
C GLY A 741 27.62 -8.46 10.41
N GLY A 742 28.78 -8.47 9.74
CA GLY A 742 30.07 -8.53 10.41
C GLY A 742 30.22 -9.72 11.35
N ALA A 743 30.81 -9.51 12.52
CA ALA A 743 31.09 -10.58 13.47
C ALA A 743 29.80 -11.11 14.11
N ALA A 744 28.91 -10.21 14.54
CA ALA A 744 27.66 -10.61 15.21
C ALA A 744 26.68 -11.35 14.30
N GLY A 745 26.57 -10.91 13.04
CA GLY A 745 25.76 -11.60 12.04
C GLY A 745 26.31 -12.99 11.74
N ARG A 746 27.64 -13.11 11.58
CA ARG A 746 28.30 -14.40 11.36
C ARG A 746 28.12 -15.34 12.55
N GLU A 747 28.31 -14.85 13.78
CA GLU A 747 28.11 -15.66 15.00
C GLU A 747 26.66 -16.16 15.12
N THR A 748 25.68 -15.33 14.75
CA THR A 748 24.26 -15.73 14.77
C THR A 748 23.98 -16.85 13.77
N ILE A 749 24.58 -16.78 12.57
CA ILE A 749 24.44 -17.80 11.54
C ILE A 749 25.16 -19.10 11.95
N ASP A 750 26.38 -19.01 12.47
CA ASP A 750 27.12 -20.19 12.94
C ASP A 750 26.39 -20.86 14.11
N ARG A 751 25.75 -20.08 15.00
CA ARG A 751 24.87 -20.60 16.06
C ARG A 751 23.66 -21.33 15.47
N LEU A 752 23.01 -20.78 14.44
CA LEU A 752 21.88 -21.45 13.78
C LEU A 752 22.30 -22.77 13.14
N LEU A 753 23.44 -22.79 12.43
CA LEU A 753 24.00 -23.99 11.82
C LEU A 753 24.34 -25.05 12.87
N ALA A 754 24.97 -24.66 13.99
CA ALA A 754 25.30 -25.57 15.08
C ALA A 754 24.06 -26.16 15.77
N LEU A 755 22.97 -25.41 15.84
CA LEU A 755 21.68 -25.88 16.36
C LEU A 755 20.97 -26.85 15.38
N SER A 756 21.33 -26.83 14.09
CA SER A 756 20.56 -27.41 12.98
C SER A 756 21.33 -28.56 12.31
N PRO A 757 21.43 -29.74 12.96
CA PRO A 757 22.12 -30.88 12.38
C PRO A 757 21.48 -31.28 11.04
N GLY A 758 22.30 -31.47 10.00
CA GLY A 758 21.85 -31.81 8.64
C GLY A 758 21.52 -30.62 7.73
N LEU A 759 21.55 -29.38 8.25
CA LEU A 759 21.29 -28.19 7.41
C LEU A 759 22.41 -27.93 6.40
N ALA A 760 23.64 -28.38 6.68
CA ALA A 760 24.83 -28.15 5.86
C ALA A 760 24.66 -28.61 4.41
N ASP A 761 23.89 -29.68 4.17
CA ASP A 761 23.73 -30.29 2.86
C ASP A 761 22.94 -29.42 1.87
N VAL A 762 22.16 -28.46 2.39
CA VAL A 762 21.36 -27.52 1.59
C VAL A 762 21.88 -26.08 1.65
N VAL A 763 23.03 -25.85 2.28
CA VAL A 763 23.63 -24.51 2.34
C VAL A 763 24.19 -24.13 0.96
N ALA A 764 23.55 -23.16 0.31
CA ALA A 764 23.98 -22.61 -0.96
C ALA A 764 25.00 -21.47 -0.79
N GLY A 765 25.01 -20.80 0.36
CA GLY A 765 25.97 -19.74 0.64
C GLY A 765 25.89 -19.23 2.07
N VAL A 766 27.04 -18.84 2.62
CA VAL A 766 27.13 -18.25 3.96
C VAL A 766 27.83 -16.91 3.87
N HIS A 767 27.07 -15.83 4.06
CA HIS A 767 27.58 -14.47 4.21
C HIS A 767 27.51 -14.05 5.68
N ASP A 768 28.24 -13.00 6.05
CA ASP A 768 28.20 -12.41 7.39
C ASP A 768 26.82 -11.87 7.80
N ARG A 769 25.95 -11.59 6.83
CA ARG A 769 24.63 -10.97 7.01
C ARG A 769 23.46 -11.77 6.43
N CYS A 770 23.72 -12.94 5.86
CA CYS A 770 22.70 -13.77 5.23
C CYS A 770 23.19 -15.22 5.08
N LEU A 771 22.37 -16.17 5.55
CA LEU A 771 22.53 -17.60 5.25
C LEU A 771 21.56 -17.96 4.12
N ARG A 772 22.09 -18.52 3.03
CA ARG A 772 21.28 -18.96 1.88
C ARG A 772 21.19 -20.47 1.87
N LEU A 773 19.97 -20.97 1.79
CA LEU A 773 19.67 -22.38 1.63
C LEU A 773 19.00 -22.61 0.26
N SER A 774 19.34 -23.71 -0.40
CA SER A 774 18.66 -24.19 -1.59
C SER A 774 18.23 -25.63 -1.34
N ILE A 775 16.91 -25.82 -1.21
CA ILE A 775 16.32 -27.07 -0.75
C ILE A 775 15.64 -27.74 -1.96
N PRO A 776 16.18 -28.85 -2.48
CA PRO A 776 15.57 -29.56 -3.60
C PRO A 776 14.16 -30.03 -3.24
N ALA A 777 13.20 -29.87 -4.14
CA ALA A 777 11.90 -30.48 -4.01
C ALA A 777 12.06 -32.01 -4.11
N CYS A 778 11.42 -32.74 -3.18
CA CYS A 778 11.35 -34.20 -3.23
C CYS A 778 10.37 -34.69 -4.30
#